data_AF-A0A2U3LUP3-F1
#
_entry.id   AF-A0A2U3LUP3-F1
#
_cell.length_a   1.000
_cell.length_b   1.000
_cell.length_c   1.000
_cell.angle_alpha   90.00
_cell.angle_beta   90.00
_cell.angle_gamma   90.00
#
_symmetry.space_group_name_H-M   'P 1'
#
loop_
_entity.id
_entity.type
_entity.pdbx_description
1 polymer ?
#
loop_
_entity_poly.entity_id
_entity_poly.type
_entity_poly.pdbx_seq_one_letter_code
_entity_poly.pdbx_strand_id
1 'polypeptide(L)'
;MIPLRQLLDTARTAYRSLELRYVHPSLYVICADSSFQGLDEQQRLSVFLNTLQFASEDTEALLSSAGIMLQLVTPGERETELAFIDSASPAHHWIEFLADSNKLPLTRRQTPCRLVHLYGYKGGQARSTVLSMVSKSLADDGYRVLAVDADIEAPSLQRQYETKVVKLDGTLLGCVQYGLTPSPHPVYVPKPPSQGLVDLIACRPDDPNYDLDHAIFALNSALNPALLQAGFEHVTELGGRYDVILVDHRSGLGSTVLPLTAAFPGATIVFVRLDDQSDEADRYFDVLFSQNPDMPGVFVSFSLDPEDTHEKLVGSHRARIDSLLTILARAINVGAAPDATGDGEPAVAGEELLSYWVSWFHDRSFLGRSSPSVENLSSDNRASLSKIRELLALQPLKRPQQSVTPRPTVEPGGNRQLTNSGNTDQGLLIQTEALRKLSVPNNSYTYILGRKGTGKTRLVRTLAEKQLATPLLVAEDFPDKDAFTSADPTLKDVAAHLALGEAEKFWWILLDTVATYPAGTRREALAAWLSRIIESKAAAISISQISRRILDQGVEGAYLIDGVETAFSSTQMASFVEGLFRFLSSVQSDAQLAQKVTIRLFIRTDLVRRAVENVEQQIEGRSLVVSWDTQSILNFALSRICELDWFRQQFPEPTNKLATELDRLAEGAVPESECNEFLLSIFPNKIRRNNLLTLTFLKDYFSEGVGESASFYPRIYDTFLRSLATPSLIGSKAGRMDQMEDGRVAQPLIIAAHDYASKEYLNQVAAELKYLVLLSEKDNESRVESLITSFSGLPTPFKFEQCLGQVHASIELHYQIDRDRVRDALQLMKQVGIFEDRPGYPGWWRVGRLFKTALGMKYVR
;
A
#
# COMPACT_ATOMS: atom_id res chain seq x y z
N MET A 1 -2.04 53.87 -9.88
CA MET A 1 -2.47 52.61 -9.21
C MET A 1 -1.63 52.41 -7.96
N ILE A 2 -2.27 52.38 -6.79
CA ILE A 2 -1.60 52.22 -5.48
C ILE A 2 -1.77 50.77 -4.99
N PRO A 3 -0.69 50.08 -4.56
CA PRO A 3 -0.80 48.78 -3.91
C PRO A 3 -1.55 48.87 -2.57
N LEU A 4 -2.35 47.86 -2.24
CA LEU A 4 -3.09 47.81 -0.97
C LEU A 4 -2.18 48.05 0.24
N ARG A 5 -0.98 47.44 0.25
CA ARG A 5 -0.05 47.58 1.36
C ARG A 5 0.36 49.03 1.60
N GLN A 6 0.60 49.80 0.54
CA GLN A 6 0.95 51.21 0.65
C GLN A 6 -0.22 52.01 1.23
N LEU A 7 -1.46 51.75 0.77
CA LEU A 7 -2.65 52.38 1.33
C LEU A 7 -2.77 52.10 2.84
N LEU A 8 -2.61 50.83 3.24
CA LEU A 8 -2.72 50.40 4.64
C LEU A 8 -1.64 51.01 5.52
N ASP A 9 -0.39 51.02 5.09
CA ASP A 9 0.72 51.55 5.89
C ASP A 9 0.59 53.07 6.06
N THR A 10 0.18 53.82 5.03
CA THR A 10 -0.14 55.25 5.17
C THR A 10 -1.36 55.48 6.07
N ALA A 11 -2.42 54.70 5.92
CA ALA A 11 -3.61 54.81 6.75
C ALA A 11 -3.33 54.55 8.23
N ARG A 12 -2.50 53.55 8.56
CA ARG A 12 -2.05 53.27 9.95
C ARG A 12 -1.31 54.44 10.58
N THR A 13 -0.59 55.25 9.78
CA THR A 13 0.09 56.44 10.30
C THR A 13 -0.84 57.64 10.49
N ALA A 14 -1.89 57.73 9.69
CA ALA A 14 -2.80 58.88 9.67
C ALA A 14 -3.98 58.72 10.66
N TYR A 15 -4.47 57.50 10.85
CA TYR A 15 -5.64 57.20 11.67
C TYR A 15 -5.28 56.36 12.88
N ARG A 16 -5.91 56.65 14.02
CA ARG A 16 -5.67 55.90 15.28
C ARG A 16 -6.32 54.53 15.30
N SER A 17 -7.45 54.36 14.60
CA SER A 17 -8.22 53.13 14.60
C SER A 17 -8.41 52.63 13.17
N LEU A 18 -7.44 51.85 12.70
CA LEU A 18 -7.53 51.09 11.46
C LEU A 18 -7.50 49.59 11.80
N GLU A 19 -8.58 48.90 11.49
CA GLU A 19 -8.74 47.47 11.73
C GLU A 19 -8.82 46.71 10.40
N LEU A 20 -8.24 45.52 10.36
CA LEU A 20 -8.33 44.61 9.23
C LEU A 20 -9.02 43.34 9.69
N ARG A 21 -10.11 42.97 9.01
CA ARG A 21 -10.84 41.74 9.28
C ARG A 21 -11.13 41.01 7.99
N TYR A 22 -10.72 39.75 7.91
CA TYR A 22 -11.11 38.91 6.80
C TYR A 22 -12.41 38.18 7.13
N VAL A 23 -13.45 38.46 6.36
CA VAL A 23 -14.72 37.72 6.40
C VAL A 23 -14.96 37.21 5.00
N HIS A 24 -14.74 35.92 4.79
CA HIS A 24 -14.73 35.32 3.45
C HIS A 24 -15.99 35.72 2.65
N PRO A 25 -15.85 36.17 1.40
CA PRO A 25 -14.61 36.22 0.59
C PRO A 25 -13.80 37.52 0.70
N SER A 26 -14.19 38.47 1.55
CA SER A 26 -13.70 39.86 1.52
C SER A 26 -12.79 40.22 2.69
N LEU A 27 -11.78 41.05 2.41
CA LEU A 27 -11.00 41.76 3.40
C LEU A 27 -11.68 43.10 3.72
N TYR A 28 -12.16 43.26 4.94
CA TYR A 28 -12.70 44.50 5.45
C TYR A 28 -11.56 45.36 5.99
N VAL A 29 -11.42 46.56 5.42
CA VAL A 29 -10.52 47.62 5.87
C VAL A 29 -11.37 48.64 6.59
N ILE A 30 -11.34 48.64 7.91
CA ILE A 30 -12.27 49.42 8.72
C ILE A 30 -11.51 50.58 9.36
N CYS A 31 -11.82 51.80 8.93
CA CYS A 31 -11.27 53.02 9.50
C CYS A 31 -12.35 53.68 10.36
N ALA A 32 -12.17 53.66 11.68
CA ALA A 32 -13.09 54.26 12.62
C ALA A 32 -12.58 55.62 13.09
N ASP A 33 -13.24 56.72 12.71
CA ASP A 33 -12.82 58.07 13.10
C ASP A 33 -14.01 59.02 13.30
N SER A 34 -13.92 59.90 14.30
CA SER A 34 -14.96 60.89 14.59
C SER A 34 -15.14 61.93 13.48
N SER A 35 -14.12 62.16 12.64
CA SER A 35 -14.18 63.09 11.51
C SER A 35 -15.19 62.68 10.42
N PHE A 36 -15.64 61.43 10.42
CA PHE A 36 -16.66 60.94 9.50
C PHE A 36 -18.10 61.26 9.92
N GLN A 37 -18.29 61.85 11.10
CA GLN A 37 -19.62 62.13 11.64
C GLN A 37 -20.39 63.14 10.79
N GLY A 38 -21.61 62.76 10.38
CA GLY A 38 -22.49 63.61 9.57
C GLY A 38 -22.12 63.71 8.09
N LEU A 39 -21.11 62.95 7.64
CA LEU A 39 -20.70 62.85 6.24
C LEU A 39 -21.31 61.62 5.57
N ASP A 40 -21.64 61.73 4.28
CA ASP A 40 -22.02 60.59 3.44
C ASP A 40 -20.80 59.78 2.97
N GLU A 41 -21.03 58.64 2.31
CA GLU A 41 -19.97 57.72 1.89
C GLU A 41 -18.92 58.36 0.95
N GLN A 42 -19.36 59.19 0.00
CA GLN A 42 -18.45 59.87 -0.94
C GLN A 42 -17.62 60.96 -0.26
N GLN A 43 -18.23 61.67 0.68
CA GLN A 43 -17.56 62.67 1.51
C GLN A 43 -16.53 62.02 2.43
N ARG A 44 -16.89 60.91 3.08
CA ARG A 44 -15.97 60.12 3.92
C ARG A 44 -14.77 59.62 3.13
N LEU A 45 -15.00 59.07 1.93
CA LEU A 45 -13.93 58.63 1.04
C LEU A 45 -13.01 59.80 0.64
N SER A 46 -13.58 60.95 0.31
CA SER A 46 -12.81 62.14 -0.04
C SER A 46 -11.95 62.62 1.14
N VAL A 47 -12.49 62.65 2.35
CA VAL A 47 -11.75 62.99 3.58
C VAL A 47 -10.63 61.99 3.83
N PHE A 48 -10.92 60.70 3.68
CA PHE A 48 -9.94 59.63 3.84
C PHE A 48 -8.77 59.79 2.89
N LEU A 49 -9.02 59.87 1.58
CA LEU A 49 -7.99 59.96 0.55
C LEU A 49 -7.18 61.26 0.63
N ASN A 50 -7.84 62.40 0.90
CA ASN A 50 -7.15 63.68 1.08
C ASN A 50 -6.19 63.65 2.28
N THR A 51 -6.60 63.00 3.38
CA THR A 51 -5.75 62.86 4.57
C THR A 51 -4.52 62.00 4.28
N LEU A 52 -4.66 60.98 3.43
CA LEU A 52 -3.54 60.12 3.01
C LEU A 52 -2.71 60.70 1.86
N GLN A 53 -3.12 61.84 1.29
CA GLN A 53 -2.50 62.45 0.11
C GLN A 53 -2.52 61.56 -1.14
N PHE A 54 -3.57 60.76 -1.30
CA PHE A 54 -3.78 59.93 -2.50
C PHE A 54 -4.80 60.57 -3.45
N ALA A 55 -4.52 60.49 -4.76
CA ALA A 55 -5.49 60.87 -5.78
C ALA A 55 -6.59 59.81 -5.89
N SER A 56 -7.85 60.24 -6.07
CA SER A 56 -9.00 59.33 -6.21
C SER A 56 -8.79 58.31 -7.34
N GLU A 57 -8.30 58.78 -8.49
CA GLU A 57 -8.03 57.99 -9.70
C GLU A 57 -7.03 56.84 -9.45
N ASP A 58 -6.07 57.03 -8.53
CA ASP A 58 -5.06 56.03 -8.22
C ASP A 58 -5.57 54.89 -7.32
N THR A 59 -6.69 55.12 -6.62
CA THR A 59 -7.31 54.17 -5.67
C THR A 59 -8.55 53.48 -6.22
N GLU A 60 -9.17 54.00 -7.27
CA GLU A 60 -10.40 53.47 -7.85
C GLU A 60 -10.25 52.01 -8.30
N ALA A 61 -9.13 51.67 -8.96
CA ALA A 61 -8.82 50.30 -9.36
C ALA A 61 -8.64 49.33 -8.17
N LEU A 62 -8.14 49.84 -7.04
CA LEU A 62 -7.96 49.04 -5.83
C LEU A 62 -9.29 48.80 -5.11
N LEU A 63 -10.11 49.84 -4.98
CA LEU A 63 -11.39 49.81 -4.27
C LEU A 63 -12.52 49.13 -5.08
N SER A 64 -12.36 49.03 -6.41
CA SER A 64 -13.26 48.26 -7.28
C SER A 64 -12.96 46.76 -7.32
N SER A 65 -11.90 46.31 -6.65
CA SER A 65 -11.60 44.88 -6.54
C SER A 65 -12.64 44.17 -5.66
N ALA A 66 -13.26 43.11 -6.18
CA ALA A 66 -14.36 42.37 -5.54
C ALA A 66 -14.03 41.73 -4.16
N GLY A 67 -12.76 41.78 -3.73
CA GLY A 67 -12.30 41.19 -2.48
C GLY A 67 -11.94 42.18 -1.37
N ILE A 68 -12.05 43.50 -1.58
CA ILE A 68 -11.67 44.52 -0.58
C ILE A 68 -12.87 45.40 -0.27
N MET A 69 -13.24 45.49 1.01
CA MET A 69 -14.35 46.31 1.50
C MET A 69 -13.80 47.42 2.39
N LEU A 70 -13.64 48.63 1.86
CA LEU A 70 -13.27 49.79 2.67
C LEU A 70 -14.50 50.33 3.41
N GLN A 71 -14.46 50.31 4.74
CA GLN A 71 -15.52 50.79 5.61
C GLN A 71 -15.02 52.00 6.39
N LEU A 72 -15.54 53.18 6.06
CA LEU A 72 -15.21 54.44 6.71
C LEU A 72 -16.37 54.82 7.63
N VAL A 73 -16.19 54.62 8.93
CA VAL A 73 -17.28 54.65 9.91
C VAL A 73 -16.92 55.48 11.13
N THR A 74 -17.91 55.98 11.85
CA THR A 74 -17.70 56.52 13.18
C THR A 74 -17.47 55.39 14.19
N PRO A 75 -16.85 55.64 15.37
CA PRO A 75 -16.68 54.61 16.39
C PRO A 75 -17.99 53.94 16.81
N GLY A 76 -19.09 54.69 16.90
CA GLY A 76 -20.41 54.12 17.23
C GLY A 76 -21.01 53.25 16.12
N GLU A 77 -20.80 53.60 14.85
CA GLU A 77 -21.22 52.79 13.69
C GLU A 77 -20.44 51.47 13.62
N ARG A 78 -19.14 51.47 13.96
CA ARG A 78 -18.32 50.23 14.03
C ARG A 78 -18.90 49.21 15.03
N GLU A 79 -19.36 49.67 16.18
CA GLU A 79 -19.90 48.81 17.24
C GLU A 79 -21.32 48.30 16.95
N THR A 80 -22.05 48.96 16.06
CA THR A 80 -23.47 48.68 15.80
C THR A 80 -23.69 48.06 14.43
N GLU A 81 -23.31 48.76 13.36
CA GLU A 81 -23.54 48.35 11.97
C GLU A 81 -22.57 47.27 11.50
N LEU A 82 -21.35 47.26 12.05
CA LEU A 82 -20.31 46.28 11.71
C LEU A 82 -20.10 45.20 12.78
N ALA A 83 -20.99 45.08 13.76
CA ALA A 83 -20.90 44.08 14.83
C ALA A 83 -20.87 42.62 14.31
N PHE A 84 -21.45 42.38 13.13
CA PHE A 84 -21.45 41.04 12.52
C PHE A 84 -20.03 40.55 12.19
N ILE A 85 -19.08 41.45 11.95
CA ILE A 85 -17.68 41.11 11.63
C ILE A 85 -17.02 40.39 12.81
N ASP A 86 -17.35 40.79 14.04
CA ASP A 86 -16.82 40.17 15.26
C ASP A 86 -17.44 38.78 15.52
N SER A 87 -18.61 38.50 14.92
CA SER A 87 -19.30 37.20 15.00
C SER A 87 -18.96 36.25 13.85
N ALA A 88 -18.11 36.66 12.91
CA ALA A 88 -17.73 35.86 11.75
C ALA A 88 -16.92 34.61 12.14
N SER A 89 -16.98 33.59 11.27
CA SER A 89 -16.32 32.30 11.48
C SER A 89 -14.82 32.46 11.81
N PRO A 90 -14.28 31.72 12.79
CA PRO A 90 -12.90 31.88 13.26
C PRO A 90 -11.83 31.32 12.29
N ALA A 91 -12.20 30.90 11.08
CA ALA A 91 -11.25 30.29 10.15
C ALA A 91 -10.34 31.34 9.49
N HIS A 92 -9.04 31.22 9.76
CA HIS A 92 -8.01 32.15 9.28
C HIS A 92 -7.67 31.98 7.80
N HIS A 93 -7.30 33.06 7.11
CA HIS A 93 -6.97 33.04 5.68
C HIS A 93 -5.67 33.78 5.37
N TRP A 94 -4.91 33.36 4.34
CA TRP A 94 -3.62 33.97 3.97
C TRP A 94 -3.67 35.51 3.81
N ILE A 95 -4.77 36.04 3.28
CA ILE A 95 -4.99 37.49 3.10
C ILE A 95 -4.92 38.24 4.44
N GLU A 96 -5.51 37.69 5.50
CA GLU A 96 -5.49 38.28 6.85
C GLU A 96 -4.04 38.53 7.32
N PHE A 97 -3.18 37.53 7.17
CA PHE A 97 -1.78 37.59 7.62
C PHE A 97 -0.87 38.44 6.71
N LEU A 98 -1.17 38.51 5.42
CA LEU A 98 -0.43 39.43 4.54
C LEU A 98 -0.81 40.88 4.82
N ALA A 99 -2.06 41.11 5.23
CA ALA A 99 -2.60 42.43 5.50
C ALA A 99 -2.21 42.95 6.90
N ASP A 100 -2.20 42.08 7.92
CA ASP A 100 -1.87 42.46 9.30
C ASP A 100 -0.53 41.90 9.79
N SER A 101 0.30 42.75 10.39
CA SER A 101 1.61 42.37 10.95
C SER A 101 1.50 41.68 12.32
N ASN A 102 0.29 41.54 12.85
CA ASN A 102 0.04 40.98 14.16
C ASN A 102 0.06 39.45 14.08
N LYS A 103 0.91 38.83 14.89
CA LYS A 103 0.93 37.38 15.09
C LYS A 103 -0.43 36.96 15.65
N LEU A 104 -1.04 35.91 15.09
CA LEU A 104 -2.25 35.35 15.67
C LEU A 104 -2.02 34.95 17.13
N PRO A 105 -3.07 34.98 17.96
CA PRO A 105 -3.05 34.29 19.24
C PRO A 105 -2.69 32.82 18.99
N LEU A 106 -1.64 32.34 19.64
CA LEU A 106 -1.31 30.91 19.60
C LEU A 106 -2.45 30.14 20.24
N THR A 107 -3.22 29.41 19.43
CA THR A 107 -4.25 28.51 19.93
C THR A 107 -3.57 27.28 20.51
N ARG A 108 -3.34 27.25 21.83
CA ARG A 108 -2.86 26.05 22.51
C ARG A 108 -3.98 25.01 22.62
N ARG A 109 -4.34 24.39 21.50
CA ARG A 109 -5.22 23.23 21.50
C ARG A 109 -4.37 21.99 21.83
N GLN A 110 -4.61 21.37 22.99
CA GLN A 110 -3.98 20.08 23.29
C GLN A 110 -4.64 19.02 22.41
N THR A 111 -3.91 18.54 21.42
CA THR A 111 -4.29 17.36 20.66
C THR A 111 -3.80 16.10 21.39
N PRO A 112 -4.58 15.02 21.43
CA PRO A 112 -4.21 13.79 22.14
C PRO A 112 -3.05 13.02 21.47
N CYS A 113 -2.64 13.43 20.27
CA CYS A 113 -1.60 12.82 19.45
C CYS A 113 -0.70 13.89 18.82
N ARG A 114 0.49 13.50 18.36
CA ARG A 114 1.39 14.43 17.65
C ARG A 114 0.90 14.67 16.22
N LEU A 115 0.76 15.93 15.82
CA LEU A 115 0.45 16.30 14.45
C LEU A 115 1.71 16.74 13.72
N VAL A 116 1.85 16.30 12.48
CA VAL A 116 2.87 16.78 11.55
C VAL A 116 2.18 17.19 10.25
N HIS A 117 2.36 18.43 9.85
CA HIS A 117 1.84 18.98 8.61
C HIS A 117 2.90 18.93 7.53
N LEU A 118 2.55 18.43 6.36
CA LEU A 118 3.43 18.43 5.21
C LEU A 118 2.89 19.45 4.21
N TYR A 119 3.68 20.46 3.88
CA TYR A 119 3.28 21.57 3.02
C TYR A 119 4.36 21.86 1.98
N GLY A 120 3.97 22.27 0.78
CA GLY A 120 4.90 22.76 -0.23
C GLY A 120 4.27 23.87 -1.04
N TYR A 121 5.02 24.94 -1.32
CA TYR A 121 4.48 26.10 -2.06
C TYR A 121 4.07 25.75 -3.50
N LYS A 122 4.70 24.72 -4.07
CA LYS A 122 4.50 24.25 -5.46
C LYS A 122 4.34 22.73 -5.51
N GLY A 123 3.64 22.22 -6.52
CA GLY A 123 3.52 20.78 -6.76
C GLY A 123 4.83 20.12 -7.23
N GLY A 124 4.91 18.78 -7.16
CA GLY A 124 6.06 18.02 -7.69
C GLY A 124 7.33 18.06 -6.83
N GLN A 125 7.18 18.28 -5.52
CA GLN A 125 8.29 18.37 -4.56
C GLN A 125 8.46 17.12 -3.68
N ALA A 126 7.92 15.99 -4.13
CA ALA A 126 7.97 14.70 -3.42
C ALA A 126 7.32 14.67 -2.02
N ARG A 127 6.42 15.63 -1.71
CA ARG A 127 5.72 15.73 -0.41
C ARG A 127 5.04 14.43 0.01
N SER A 128 4.11 13.94 -0.81
CA SER A 128 3.36 12.70 -0.56
C SER A 128 4.26 11.46 -0.55
N THR A 129 5.35 11.48 -1.33
CA THR A 129 6.36 10.42 -1.34
C THR A 129 7.08 10.34 0.01
N VAL A 130 7.63 11.46 0.48
CA VAL A 130 8.29 11.54 1.78
C VAL A 130 7.33 11.22 2.92
N LEU A 131 6.07 11.68 2.85
CA LEU A 131 5.02 11.30 3.80
C LEU A 131 4.91 9.78 3.93
N SER A 132 4.78 9.08 2.80
CA SER A 132 4.61 7.63 2.80
C SER A 132 5.84 6.89 3.35
N MET A 133 7.04 7.45 3.20
CA MET A 133 8.26 6.83 3.70
C MET A 133 8.48 7.11 5.18
N VAL A 134 8.17 8.32 5.64
CA VAL A 134 8.16 8.67 7.07
C VAL A 134 7.13 7.84 7.81
N SER A 135 5.91 7.70 7.29
CA SER A 135 4.86 6.90 7.92
C SER A 135 5.26 5.43 8.07
N LYS A 136 5.81 4.82 7.02
CA LYS A 136 6.32 3.43 7.06
C LYS A 136 7.46 3.26 8.04
N SER A 137 8.44 4.18 8.03
CA SER A 137 9.59 4.12 8.95
C SER A 137 9.15 4.25 10.41
N LEU A 138 8.15 5.07 10.70
CA LEU A 138 7.56 5.18 12.04
C LEU A 138 6.81 3.89 12.41
N ALA A 139 6.01 3.34 11.49
CA ALA A 139 5.32 2.08 11.72
C ALA A 139 6.29 0.92 11.97
N ASP A 140 7.41 0.85 11.24
CA ASP A 140 8.48 -0.13 11.47
C ASP A 140 9.04 -0.02 12.89
N ASP A 141 9.08 1.17 13.48
CA ASP A 141 9.49 1.40 14.88
C ASP A 141 8.36 1.31 15.91
N GLY A 142 7.18 0.81 15.51
CA GLY A 142 6.07 0.49 16.40
C GLY A 142 5.02 1.60 16.56
N TYR A 143 5.12 2.71 15.81
CA TYR A 143 4.13 3.78 15.85
C TYR A 143 2.83 3.37 15.14
N ARG A 144 1.70 3.81 15.70
CA ARG A 144 0.40 3.82 15.01
C ARG A 144 0.27 5.18 14.32
N VAL A 145 0.34 5.19 13.00
CA VAL A 145 0.36 6.41 12.20
C VAL A 145 -0.95 6.54 11.43
N LEU A 146 -1.55 7.73 11.47
CA LEU A 146 -2.66 8.09 10.59
C LEU A 146 -2.16 9.08 9.53
N ALA A 147 -2.19 8.69 8.27
CA ALA A 147 -1.99 9.58 7.14
C ALA A 147 -3.35 10.18 6.70
N VAL A 148 -3.40 11.49 6.46
CA VAL A 148 -4.61 12.18 6.00
C VAL A 148 -4.30 12.92 4.70
N ASP A 149 -5.02 12.59 3.63
CA ASP A 149 -4.90 13.25 2.33
C ASP A 149 -5.79 14.50 2.28
N ALA A 150 -5.26 15.62 2.77
CA ALA A 150 -5.94 16.92 2.81
C ALA A 150 -5.69 17.76 1.53
N ASP A 151 -5.04 17.19 0.51
CA ASP A 151 -4.95 17.79 -0.82
C ASP A 151 -6.24 17.52 -1.59
N ILE A 152 -7.25 18.36 -1.35
CA ILE A 152 -8.60 18.16 -1.91
C ILE A 152 -8.61 18.27 -3.43
N GLU A 153 -7.71 19.02 -4.04
CA GLU A 153 -7.72 19.24 -5.49
C GLU A 153 -6.92 18.20 -6.26
N ALA A 154 -5.81 17.73 -5.70
CA ALA A 154 -4.94 16.76 -6.33
C ALA A 154 -4.56 15.61 -5.36
N PRO A 155 -5.55 14.86 -4.84
CA PRO A 155 -5.29 13.80 -3.88
C PRO A 155 -4.42 12.70 -4.48
N SER A 156 -3.49 12.18 -3.70
CA SER A 156 -2.44 11.29 -4.21
C SER A 156 -2.06 10.14 -3.29
N LEU A 157 -2.45 10.17 -2.01
CA LEU A 157 -1.99 9.17 -1.03
C LEU A 157 -2.52 7.76 -1.34
N GLN A 158 -3.73 7.63 -1.88
CA GLN A 158 -4.25 6.32 -2.30
C GLN A 158 -3.34 5.65 -3.34
N ARG A 159 -2.93 6.40 -4.36
CA ARG A 159 -2.00 5.93 -5.40
C ARG A 159 -0.62 5.66 -4.80
N GLN A 160 -0.15 6.57 -3.95
CA GLN A 160 1.14 6.43 -3.29
C GLN A 160 1.21 5.13 -2.48
N TYR A 161 0.17 4.78 -1.73
CA TYR A 161 0.08 3.53 -0.96
C TYR A 161 -0.41 2.32 -1.78
N GLU A 162 -0.65 2.47 -3.09
CA GLU A 162 -1.13 1.42 -3.98
C GLU A 162 -2.44 0.76 -3.48
N THR A 163 -3.37 1.56 -2.95
CA THR A 163 -4.66 1.11 -2.40
C THR A 163 -5.85 1.85 -3.00
N LYS A 164 -7.03 1.23 -2.95
CA LYS A 164 -8.32 1.86 -3.26
C LYS A 164 -9.20 1.96 -2.01
N VAL A 165 -9.53 3.18 -1.58
CA VAL A 165 -10.53 3.39 -0.52
C VAL A 165 -11.89 3.55 -1.18
N VAL A 166 -12.80 2.62 -0.94
CA VAL A 166 -14.13 2.60 -1.58
C VAL A 166 -15.22 3.14 -0.65
N LYS A 167 -15.05 2.96 0.66
CA LYS A 167 -16.04 3.41 1.65
C LYS A 167 -15.91 4.90 1.90
N LEU A 168 -17.07 5.58 1.94
CA LEU A 168 -17.14 7.04 2.08
C LEU A 168 -16.65 7.52 3.45
N ASP A 169 -16.90 6.75 4.51
CA ASP A 169 -16.42 6.98 5.88
C ASP A 169 -14.89 6.89 6.04
N GLY A 170 -14.18 6.29 5.09
CA GLY A 170 -12.72 6.29 5.01
C GLY A 170 -12.12 7.52 4.33
N THR A 171 -12.92 8.57 4.09
CA THR A 171 -12.53 9.72 3.27
C THR A 171 -12.90 11.06 3.89
N LEU A 172 -12.13 12.12 3.62
CA LEU A 172 -12.47 13.48 4.03
C LEU A 172 -13.78 13.95 3.40
N LEU A 173 -14.05 13.59 2.14
CA LEU A 173 -15.35 13.84 1.51
C LEU A 173 -16.50 13.33 2.40
N GLY A 174 -16.45 12.07 2.83
CA GLY A 174 -17.48 11.50 3.71
C GLY A 174 -17.55 12.13 5.09
N CYS A 175 -16.38 12.36 5.71
CA CYS A 175 -16.33 12.89 7.07
C CYS A 175 -16.76 14.36 7.14
N VAL A 176 -16.37 15.16 6.14
CA VAL A 176 -16.56 16.62 6.11
C VAL A 176 -17.88 17.00 5.45
N GLN A 177 -18.14 16.50 4.23
CA GLN A 177 -19.34 16.87 3.47
C GLN A 177 -20.60 16.16 3.99
N TYR A 178 -20.45 14.92 4.45
CA TYR A 178 -21.57 14.07 4.87
C TYR A 178 -21.65 13.82 6.38
N GLY A 179 -20.69 14.33 7.16
CA GLY A 179 -20.69 14.19 8.62
C GLY A 179 -20.54 12.74 9.11
N LEU A 180 -19.99 11.85 8.30
CA LEU A 180 -19.78 10.45 8.67
C LEU A 180 -18.69 10.32 9.73
N THR A 181 -18.82 9.32 10.61
CA THR A 181 -17.76 8.99 11.56
C THR A 181 -16.54 8.45 10.81
N PRO A 182 -15.34 9.01 11.02
CA PRO A 182 -14.14 8.53 10.33
C PRO A 182 -13.82 7.05 10.58
N SER A 183 -13.61 6.30 9.51
CA SER A 183 -13.14 4.91 9.52
C SER A 183 -11.86 4.76 8.68
N PRO A 184 -10.68 5.03 9.27
CA PRO A 184 -9.41 4.95 8.55
C PRO A 184 -9.15 3.60 7.87
N HIS A 185 -8.51 3.65 6.70
CA HIS A 185 -8.21 2.50 5.87
C HIS A 185 -6.76 2.05 6.04
N PRO A 186 -6.47 0.78 6.39
CA PRO A 186 -5.11 0.32 6.58
C PRO A 186 -4.32 0.25 5.27
N VAL A 187 -3.12 0.82 5.27
CA VAL A 187 -2.26 0.91 4.09
C VAL A 187 -0.88 0.29 4.29
N TYR A 188 -0.42 0.15 5.54
CA TYR A 188 0.85 -0.52 5.83
C TYR A 188 0.86 -1.21 7.18
N VAL A 189 1.45 -2.40 7.22
CA VAL A 189 1.72 -3.16 8.44
C VAL A 189 3.18 -3.62 8.39
N PRO A 190 4.00 -3.27 9.40
CA PRO A 190 5.41 -3.63 9.46
C PRO A 190 5.61 -5.12 9.75
N LYS A 191 6.83 -5.63 9.52
CA LYS A 191 7.18 -7.02 9.86
C LYS A 191 7.31 -7.15 11.40
N PRO A 192 6.92 -8.28 12.01
CA PRO A 192 7.21 -8.53 13.42
C PRO A 192 8.72 -8.41 13.70
N PRO A 193 9.13 -8.01 14.92
CA PRO A 193 8.32 -7.85 16.13
C PRO A 193 7.57 -6.52 16.23
N SER A 194 7.66 -5.65 15.22
CA SER A 194 7.01 -4.34 15.25
C SER A 194 5.48 -4.47 15.26
N GLN A 195 4.84 -3.66 16.10
CA GLN A 195 3.38 -3.60 16.25
C GLN A 195 2.79 -2.29 15.70
N GLY A 196 3.57 -1.53 14.93
CA GLY A 196 3.09 -0.30 14.31
C GLY A 196 2.11 -0.57 13.17
N LEU A 197 1.57 0.50 12.60
CA LEU A 197 0.71 0.47 11.42
C LEU A 197 0.65 1.85 10.78
N VAL A 198 0.25 1.89 9.51
CA VAL A 198 -0.19 3.12 8.85
C VAL A 198 -1.61 2.91 8.36
N ASP A 199 -2.51 3.77 8.81
CA ASP A 199 -3.84 3.93 8.26
C ASP A 199 -3.94 5.23 7.45
N LEU A 200 -4.91 5.29 6.54
CA LEU A 200 -5.16 6.40 5.63
C LEU A 200 -6.62 6.86 5.75
N ILE A 201 -6.82 8.16 5.90
CA ILE A 201 -8.05 8.83 5.48
C ILE A 201 -7.75 9.49 4.13
N ALA A 202 -8.35 8.96 3.07
CA ALA A 202 -8.17 9.50 1.72
C ALA A 202 -9.00 10.78 1.53
N CYS A 203 -8.76 11.54 0.47
CA CYS A 203 -9.61 12.69 0.19
C CYS A 203 -11.03 12.26 -0.22
N ARG A 204 -11.15 11.23 -1.07
CA ARG A 204 -12.41 10.78 -1.67
C ARG A 204 -12.41 9.27 -1.96
N PRO A 205 -13.57 8.65 -2.22
CA PRO A 205 -13.62 7.27 -2.68
C PRO A 205 -12.99 7.11 -4.07
N ASP A 206 -12.33 5.99 -4.31
CA ASP A 206 -11.85 5.60 -5.65
C ASP A 206 -12.97 4.95 -6.46
N ASP A 207 -14.00 5.76 -6.75
CA ASP A 207 -15.15 5.41 -7.60
C ASP A 207 -15.59 6.67 -8.38
N PRO A 208 -15.65 6.62 -9.73
CA PRO A 208 -16.09 7.74 -10.58
C PRO A 208 -17.46 8.31 -10.24
N ASN A 209 -18.35 7.54 -9.60
CA ASN A 209 -19.66 8.03 -9.17
C ASN A 209 -19.55 9.21 -8.18
N TYR A 210 -18.43 9.34 -7.47
CA TYR A 210 -18.16 10.44 -6.54
C TYR A 210 -17.38 11.61 -7.18
N ASP A 211 -17.15 11.62 -8.50
CA ASP A 211 -16.42 12.71 -9.16
C ASP A 211 -17.16 14.06 -9.01
N LEU A 212 -18.49 14.05 -9.15
CA LEU A 212 -19.31 15.26 -8.96
C LEU A 212 -19.32 15.71 -7.50
N ASP A 213 -19.49 14.77 -6.56
CA ASP A 213 -19.42 15.05 -5.12
C ASP A 213 -18.09 15.64 -4.71
N HIS A 214 -16.99 15.10 -5.25
CA HIS A 214 -15.64 15.58 -5.01
C HIS A 214 -15.43 16.99 -5.56
N ALA A 215 -15.92 17.28 -6.77
CA ALA A 215 -15.87 18.62 -7.34
C ALA A 215 -16.66 19.63 -6.49
N ILE A 216 -17.85 19.25 -6.01
CA ILE A 216 -18.66 20.08 -5.09
C ILE A 216 -17.93 20.28 -3.76
N PHE A 217 -17.32 19.24 -3.21
CA PHE A 217 -16.54 19.31 -1.97
C PHE A 217 -15.32 20.21 -2.10
N ALA A 218 -14.59 20.14 -3.22
CA ALA A 218 -13.48 21.02 -3.53
C ALA A 218 -13.95 22.49 -3.63
N LEU A 219 -15.05 22.75 -4.33
CA LEU A 219 -15.65 24.07 -4.41
C LEU A 219 -16.08 24.61 -3.04
N ASN A 220 -16.79 23.80 -2.25
CA ASN A 220 -17.22 24.19 -0.90
C ASN A 220 -16.03 24.47 0.03
N SER A 221 -14.96 23.69 -0.08
CA SER A 221 -13.73 23.90 0.70
C SER A 221 -12.98 25.16 0.27
N ALA A 222 -13.08 25.56 -1.00
CA ALA A 222 -12.55 26.82 -1.51
C ALA A 222 -13.38 28.02 -1.01
N LEU A 223 -14.71 27.88 -0.96
CA LEU A 223 -15.67 28.93 -0.57
C LEU A 223 -15.88 29.04 0.95
N ASN A 224 -15.47 28.06 1.73
CA ASN A 224 -15.60 28.07 3.18
C ASN A 224 -14.36 27.47 3.84
N PRO A 225 -13.38 28.31 4.22
CA PRO A 225 -12.16 27.87 4.91
C PRO A 225 -12.41 27.08 6.20
N ALA A 226 -13.57 27.27 6.85
CA ALA A 226 -13.94 26.57 8.08
C ALA A 226 -14.45 25.14 7.86
N LEU A 227 -14.86 24.79 6.64
CA LEU A 227 -15.48 23.50 6.34
C LEU A 227 -14.53 22.34 6.65
N LEU A 228 -13.30 22.42 6.14
CA LEU A 228 -12.31 21.38 6.35
C LEU A 228 -11.85 21.32 7.81
N GLN A 229 -11.75 22.48 8.48
CA GLN A 229 -11.44 22.56 9.90
C GLN A 229 -12.45 21.80 10.75
N ALA A 230 -13.76 22.00 10.49
CA ALA A 230 -14.82 21.33 11.22
C ALA A 230 -14.79 19.81 11.03
N GLY A 231 -14.60 19.32 9.80
CA GLY A 231 -14.53 17.87 9.58
C GLY A 231 -13.22 17.24 10.06
N PHE A 232 -12.10 17.99 10.06
CA PHE A 232 -10.83 17.52 10.61
C PHE A 232 -10.85 17.40 12.13
N GLU A 233 -11.75 18.12 12.81
CA GLU A 233 -11.99 17.96 14.26
C GLU A 233 -12.34 16.50 14.60
N HIS A 234 -13.25 15.88 13.85
CA HIS A 234 -13.59 14.46 13.98
C HIS A 234 -12.39 13.53 13.71
N VAL A 235 -11.47 13.94 12.84
CA VAL A 235 -10.23 13.18 12.59
C VAL A 235 -9.30 13.24 13.79
N THR A 236 -9.15 14.41 14.42
CA THR A 236 -8.31 14.56 15.62
C THR A 236 -8.86 13.85 16.85
N GLU A 237 -10.18 13.65 16.94
CA GLU A 237 -10.82 12.84 17.98
C GLU A 237 -10.35 11.37 17.95
N LEU A 238 -9.88 10.89 16.79
CA LEU A 238 -9.25 9.58 16.68
C LEU A 238 -7.89 9.49 17.38
N GLY A 239 -7.31 10.60 17.86
CA GLY A 239 -5.92 10.63 18.32
C GLY A 239 -5.60 9.69 19.48
N GLY A 240 -6.57 9.17 20.24
CA GLY A 240 -6.30 8.07 21.19
C GLY A 240 -5.87 6.75 20.53
N ARG A 241 -6.19 6.57 19.24
CA ARG A 241 -5.84 5.39 18.43
C ARG A 241 -4.49 5.51 17.74
N TYR A 242 -3.95 6.71 17.59
CA TYR A 242 -2.74 6.98 16.82
C TYR A 242 -1.72 7.77 17.63
N ASP A 243 -0.45 7.40 17.46
CA ASP A 243 0.65 8.10 18.13
C ASP A 243 1.03 9.38 17.35
N VAL A 244 0.87 9.34 16.01
CA VAL A 244 1.19 10.43 15.09
C VAL A 244 0.13 10.54 13.99
N ILE A 245 -0.30 11.76 13.68
CA ILE A 245 -1.12 12.09 12.51
C ILE A 245 -0.27 12.91 11.53
N LEU A 246 -0.14 12.44 10.30
CA LEU A 246 0.55 13.11 9.20
C LEU A 246 -0.49 13.68 8.24
N VAL A 247 -0.44 14.98 7.98
CA VAL A 247 -1.41 15.67 7.11
C VAL A 247 -0.75 16.12 5.82
N ASP A 248 -1.19 15.57 4.69
CA ASP A 248 -0.76 15.97 3.35
C ASP A 248 -1.58 17.17 2.88
N HIS A 249 -1.05 18.39 2.98
CA HIS A 249 -1.78 19.59 2.61
C HIS A 249 -1.72 19.86 1.11
N ARG A 250 -2.67 20.65 0.58
CA ARG A 250 -2.58 21.22 -0.76
C ARG A 250 -1.31 22.08 -0.95
N SER A 251 -0.78 22.12 -2.17
CA SER A 251 0.28 23.06 -2.54
C SER A 251 -0.20 24.51 -2.74
N GLY A 252 0.66 25.47 -2.40
CA GLY A 252 0.41 26.89 -2.63
C GLY A 252 -0.52 27.53 -1.61
N LEU A 253 -1.14 28.65 -1.97
CA LEU A 253 -1.94 29.49 -1.06
C LEU A 253 -3.39 29.02 -0.91
N GLY A 254 -3.60 27.70 -0.86
CA GLY A 254 -4.95 27.13 -0.72
C GLY A 254 -5.63 27.60 0.56
N SER A 255 -6.95 27.82 0.49
CA SER A 255 -7.80 28.27 1.60
C SER A 255 -7.92 27.26 2.76
N THR A 256 -7.27 26.11 2.66
CA THR A 256 -7.43 24.97 3.58
C THR A 256 -6.22 24.74 4.49
N VAL A 257 -5.03 25.14 4.07
CA VAL A 257 -3.78 24.84 4.80
C VAL A 257 -3.74 25.58 6.13
N LEU A 258 -3.89 26.91 6.07
CA LEU A 258 -3.73 27.77 7.23
C LEU A 258 -4.83 27.64 8.28
N PRO A 259 -6.13 27.52 7.92
CA PRO A 259 -7.16 27.21 8.91
C PRO A 259 -6.84 25.92 9.69
N LEU A 260 -6.36 24.88 9.00
CA LEU A 260 -6.01 23.61 9.65
C LEU A 260 -4.79 23.74 10.57
N THR A 261 -3.70 24.35 10.11
CA THR A 261 -2.49 24.48 10.94
C THR A 261 -2.67 25.43 12.12
N ALA A 262 -3.53 26.45 11.99
CA ALA A 262 -3.87 27.35 13.09
C ALA A 262 -4.83 26.70 14.12
N ALA A 263 -5.82 25.92 13.65
CA ALA A 263 -6.79 25.26 14.54
C ALA A 263 -6.23 24.01 15.23
N PHE A 264 -5.31 23.31 14.55
CA PHE A 264 -4.66 22.09 15.04
C PHE A 264 -3.13 22.20 14.91
N PRO A 265 -2.45 22.99 15.76
CA PRO A 265 -1.02 23.18 15.64
C PRO A 265 -0.22 21.89 15.72
N GLY A 266 0.80 21.78 14.86
CA GLY A 266 1.73 20.68 14.80
C GLY A 266 3.02 21.10 14.09
N ALA A 267 4.04 20.25 14.14
CA ALA A 267 5.29 20.54 13.45
C ALA A 267 5.07 20.54 11.93
N THR A 268 5.66 21.50 11.21
CA THR A 268 5.46 21.63 9.76
C THR A 268 6.73 21.24 8.99
N ILE A 269 6.61 20.25 8.10
CA ILE A 269 7.62 19.93 7.11
C ILE A 269 7.34 20.77 5.87
N VAL A 270 8.21 21.73 5.58
CA VAL A 270 8.10 22.60 4.41
C VAL A 270 8.97 22.07 3.29
N PHE A 271 8.33 21.67 2.20
CA PHE A 271 8.97 21.23 0.98
C PHE A 271 9.29 22.44 0.10
N VAL A 272 10.56 22.57 -0.28
CA VAL A 272 11.07 23.67 -1.09
C VAL A 272 11.89 23.14 -2.25
N ARG A 273 11.75 23.75 -3.43
CA ARG A 273 12.75 23.67 -4.49
C ARG A 273 13.56 24.95 -4.50
N LEU A 274 14.86 24.81 -4.69
CA LEU A 274 15.79 25.93 -4.86
C LEU A 274 15.72 26.45 -6.30
N ASP A 275 14.50 26.75 -6.76
CA ASP A 275 14.20 27.43 -8.02
C ASP A 275 13.57 28.80 -7.72
N ASP A 276 13.65 29.73 -8.67
CA ASP A 276 13.16 31.11 -8.53
C ASP A 276 11.64 31.18 -8.16
N GLN A 277 10.90 30.09 -8.35
CA GLN A 277 9.46 30.04 -8.08
C GLN A 277 9.13 29.97 -6.59
N SER A 278 10.07 29.59 -5.72
CA SER A 278 9.86 29.48 -4.28
C SER A 278 10.35 30.72 -3.51
N ASP A 279 10.90 31.73 -4.19
CA ASP A 279 11.50 32.90 -3.55
C ASP A 279 10.47 33.85 -2.94
N GLU A 280 9.25 33.87 -3.47
CA GLU A 280 8.16 34.69 -2.93
C GLU A 280 7.50 34.08 -1.68
N ALA A 281 7.90 32.85 -1.30
CA ALA A 281 7.16 32.07 -0.30
C ALA A 281 7.57 32.32 1.16
N ASP A 282 8.63 33.10 1.39
CA ASP A 282 9.27 33.29 2.71
C ASP A 282 8.29 33.70 3.82
N ARG A 283 7.38 34.63 3.52
CA ARG A 283 6.38 35.10 4.49
C ARG A 283 5.38 34.01 4.88
N TYR A 284 5.05 33.12 3.95
CA TYR A 284 4.13 32.01 4.24
C TYR A 284 4.79 30.95 5.12
N PHE A 285 6.08 30.69 4.91
CA PHE A 285 6.85 29.77 5.75
C PHE A 285 6.95 30.30 7.19
N ASP A 286 7.19 31.59 7.36
CA ASP A 286 7.20 32.25 8.67
C ASP A 286 5.87 32.04 9.42
N VAL A 287 4.75 32.28 8.73
CA VAL A 287 3.41 32.08 9.29
C VAL A 287 3.21 30.62 9.70
N LEU A 288 3.56 29.66 8.85
CA LEU A 288 3.38 28.23 9.14
C LEU A 288 4.22 27.77 10.35
N PHE A 289 5.51 28.10 10.39
CA PHE A 289 6.37 27.73 11.51
C PHE A 289 5.95 28.41 12.83
N SER A 290 5.41 29.63 12.74
CA SER A 290 4.94 30.35 13.93
C SER A 290 3.71 29.72 14.59
N GLN A 291 2.99 28.79 13.94
CA GLN A 291 1.83 28.14 14.55
C GLN A 291 2.22 27.16 15.66
N ASN A 292 3.44 26.59 15.62
CA ASN A 292 3.93 25.66 16.62
C ASN A 292 5.36 26.02 17.07
N PRO A 293 5.56 27.11 17.82
CA PRO A 293 6.88 27.62 18.14
C PRO A 293 7.74 26.66 18.99
N ASP A 294 7.11 25.79 19.79
CA ASP A 294 7.81 24.80 20.62
C ASP A 294 8.48 23.71 19.77
N MET A 295 7.90 23.39 18.61
CA MET A 295 8.46 22.43 17.64
C MET A 295 8.06 22.83 16.22
N PRO A 296 8.72 23.86 15.63
CA PRO A 296 8.24 24.49 14.40
C PRO A 296 8.26 23.53 13.20
N GLY A 297 9.32 22.74 13.05
CA GLY A 297 9.46 21.74 12.00
C GLY A 297 10.78 21.82 11.25
N VAL A 298 10.77 21.54 9.95
CA VAL A 298 11.99 21.32 9.15
C VAL A 298 11.77 21.68 7.68
N PHE A 299 12.85 22.03 6.96
CA PHE A 299 12.84 22.15 5.51
C PHE A 299 13.29 20.85 4.84
N VAL A 300 12.58 20.46 3.78
CA VAL A 300 12.96 19.33 2.91
C VAL A 300 13.09 19.82 1.48
N SER A 301 14.24 19.57 0.86
CA SER A 301 14.49 19.93 -0.54
C SER A 301 14.68 18.69 -1.40
N PHE A 302 13.97 18.65 -2.53
CA PHE A 302 13.99 17.51 -3.44
C PHE A 302 14.89 17.78 -4.66
N SER A 303 15.85 16.89 -4.92
CA SER A 303 16.61 16.87 -6.19
C SER A 303 16.23 15.68 -7.07
N LEU A 304 16.04 15.97 -8.36
CA LEU A 304 15.82 14.98 -9.41
C LEU A 304 17.13 14.50 -10.05
N ASP A 305 18.25 15.17 -9.80
CA ASP A 305 19.55 14.76 -10.33
C ASP A 305 20.06 13.55 -9.53
N PRO A 306 20.21 12.36 -10.16
CA PRO A 306 20.70 11.17 -9.46
C PRO A 306 22.17 11.29 -9.04
N GLU A 307 22.92 12.28 -9.56
CA GLU A 307 24.32 12.55 -9.23
C GLU A 307 24.48 13.71 -8.22
N ASP A 308 23.37 14.30 -7.75
CA ASP A 308 23.43 15.31 -6.70
C ASP A 308 23.75 14.70 -5.33
N THR A 309 24.56 15.43 -4.56
CA THR A 309 24.84 15.11 -3.15
C THR A 309 24.38 16.25 -2.25
N HIS A 310 24.29 15.99 -0.94
CA HIS A 310 23.91 17.00 0.03
C HIS A 310 24.89 18.17 0.03
N GLU A 311 26.21 17.90 -0.03
CA GLU A 311 27.25 18.92 -0.04
C GLU A 311 27.19 19.80 -1.28
N LYS A 312 26.95 19.20 -2.46
CA LYS A 312 26.82 19.92 -3.74
C LYS A 312 25.61 20.85 -3.72
N LEU A 313 24.45 20.35 -3.24
CA LEU A 313 23.22 21.12 -3.17
C LEU A 313 23.33 22.27 -2.17
N VAL A 314 23.85 22.00 -0.96
CA VAL A 314 24.06 23.03 0.06
C VAL A 314 25.11 24.06 -0.38
N GLY A 315 26.21 23.61 -1.00
CA GLY A 315 27.27 24.49 -1.48
C GLY A 315 26.82 25.44 -2.59
N SER A 316 26.01 24.95 -3.54
CA SER A 316 25.53 25.74 -4.67
C SER A 316 24.46 26.77 -4.29
N HIS A 317 23.68 26.54 -3.23
CA HIS A 317 22.55 27.38 -2.85
C HIS A 317 22.63 27.93 -1.41
N ARG A 318 23.84 28.00 -0.87
CA ARG A 318 24.11 28.30 0.54
C ARG A 318 23.36 29.54 1.05
N ALA A 319 23.45 30.65 0.31
CA ALA A 319 22.82 31.91 0.70
C ALA A 319 21.29 31.82 0.80
N ARG A 320 20.63 31.08 -0.12
CA ARG A 320 19.18 30.90 -0.10
C ARG A 320 18.76 30.00 1.06
N ILE A 321 19.50 28.92 1.29
CA ILE A 321 19.28 28.00 2.42
C ILE A 321 19.41 28.75 3.75
N ASP A 322 20.46 29.55 3.93
CA ASP A 322 20.67 30.33 5.15
C ASP A 322 19.54 31.36 5.38
N SER A 323 19.02 31.98 4.32
CA SER A 323 17.85 32.87 4.41
C SER A 323 16.60 32.13 4.90
N LEU A 324 16.31 30.95 4.34
CA LEU A 324 15.18 30.12 4.74
C LEU A 324 15.32 29.62 6.19
N LEU A 325 16.51 29.17 6.59
CA LEU A 325 16.79 28.74 7.95
C LEU A 325 16.67 29.87 8.96
N THR A 326 16.94 31.12 8.56
CA THR A 326 16.70 32.31 9.40
C THR A 326 15.21 32.49 9.69
N ILE A 327 14.32 32.14 8.76
CA ILE A 327 12.87 32.15 9.00
C ILE A 327 12.50 31.14 10.07
N LEU A 328 12.99 29.91 9.96
CA LEU A 328 12.77 28.86 10.96
C LEU A 328 13.34 29.23 12.34
N ALA A 329 14.54 29.80 12.37
CA ALA A 329 15.20 30.24 13.61
C ALA A 329 14.36 31.27 14.38
N ARG A 330 13.67 32.18 13.67
CA ARG A 330 12.75 33.15 14.32
C ARG A 330 11.60 32.45 15.04
N ALA A 331 11.06 31.36 14.49
CA ALA A 331 10.02 30.58 15.15
C ALA A 331 10.56 29.81 16.36
N ILE A 332 11.74 29.17 16.23
CA ILE A 332 12.40 28.44 17.34
C ILE A 332 12.68 29.38 18.53
N ASN A 333 13.18 30.59 18.27
CA ASN A 333 13.46 31.57 19.33
C ASN A 333 12.20 32.03 20.06
N VAL A 334 11.02 31.98 19.41
CA VAL A 334 9.74 32.32 20.07
C VAL A 334 9.29 31.21 21.02
N GLY A 335 9.62 29.94 20.73
CA GLY A 335 9.27 28.79 21.58
C GLY A 335 10.27 28.53 22.72
N ALA A 336 11.47 29.11 22.66
CA ALA A 336 12.46 28.99 23.71
C ALA A 336 11.98 29.67 25.01
N ALA A 337 12.16 29.00 26.16
CA ALA A 337 11.80 29.55 27.46
C ALA A 337 12.60 30.84 27.75
N PRO A 338 12.01 31.88 28.36
CA PRO A 338 12.69 33.16 28.63
C PRO A 338 13.93 33.03 29.53
N ASP A 339 14.05 31.94 30.28
CA ASP A 339 15.16 31.68 31.20
C ASP A 339 16.31 30.87 30.55
N ALA A 340 16.13 30.38 29.32
CA ALA A 340 17.13 29.56 28.61
C ALA A 340 18.18 30.40 27.85
N THR A 341 17.82 31.61 27.44
CA THR A 341 18.72 32.54 26.74
C THR A 341 19.09 33.70 27.66
N GLY A 342 20.05 33.45 28.55
CA GLY A 342 20.77 34.56 29.19
C GLY A 342 21.39 35.43 28.10
N ASP A 343 21.16 36.73 28.16
CA ASP A 343 21.80 37.75 27.31
C ASP A 343 21.52 37.68 25.79
N GLY A 344 20.29 37.35 25.38
CA GLY A 344 19.82 37.62 24.01
C GLY A 344 20.54 36.85 22.90
N GLU A 345 21.27 35.80 23.24
CA GLU A 345 21.84 34.86 22.27
C GLU A 345 20.72 34.02 21.62
N PRO A 346 20.78 33.76 20.31
CA PRO A 346 19.80 32.91 19.61
C PRO A 346 19.84 31.49 20.19
N ALA A 347 18.66 30.85 20.31
CA ALA A 347 18.51 29.52 20.90
C ALA A 347 19.22 28.40 20.11
N VAL A 348 19.58 28.65 18.84
CA VAL A 348 20.28 27.70 17.96
C VAL A 348 21.30 28.47 17.10
N ALA A 349 22.55 27.99 17.07
CA ALA A 349 23.63 28.61 16.29
C ALA A 349 23.56 28.28 14.79
N GLY A 350 24.26 29.06 13.94
CA GLY A 350 24.19 28.92 12.47
C GLY A 350 24.58 27.55 11.90
N GLU A 351 25.55 26.85 12.49
CA GLU A 351 25.91 25.48 12.08
C GLU A 351 24.87 24.44 12.52
N GLU A 352 24.25 24.63 13.68
CA GLU A 352 23.17 23.76 14.18
C GLU A 352 21.88 23.94 13.37
N LEU A 353 21.61 25.16 12.86
CA LEU A 353 20.46 25.42 11.99
C LEU A 353 20.50 24.63 10.68
N LEU A 354 21.68 24.33 10.13
CA LEU A 354 21.80 23.49 8.93
C LEU A 354 21.30 22.07 9.14
N SER A 355 21.25 21.59 10.38
CA SER A 355 20.60 20.32 10.68
C SER A 355 19.11 20.35 10.33
N TYR A 356 18.46 21.52 10.29
CA TYR A 356 17.05 21.64 9.87
C TYR A 356 16.84 21.69 8.36
N TRP A 357 17.91 21.52 7.57
CA TRP A 357 17.83 21.34 6.12
C TRP A 357 18.05 19.87 5.75
N VAL A 358 17.05 19.25 5.14
CA VAL A 358 17.08 17.85 4.70
C VAL A 358 17.03 17.77 3.18
N SER A 359 17.97 17.04 2.57
CA SER A 359 17.96 16.78 1.13
C SER A 359 17.31 15.42 0.84
N TRP A 360 16.32 15.39 -0.04
CA TRP A 360 15.74 14.17 -0.57
C TRP A 360 16.15 13.98 -2.03
N PHE A 361 16.62 12.80 -2.41
CA PHE A 361 17.16 12.53 -3.74
C PHE A 361 16.28 11.55 -4.52
N HIS A 362 16.38 11.61 -5.84
CA HIS A 362 15.78 10.61 -6.71
C HIS A 362 16.30 9.20 -6.38
N ASP A 363 15.41 8.22 -6.30
CA ASP A 363 15.74 6.88 -5.86
C ASP A 363 15.09 5.83 -6.77
N ARG A 364 15.90 4.88 -7.24
CA ARG A 364 15.48 3.86 -8.19
C ARG A 364 14.47 2.88 -7.62
N SER A 365 14.41 2.75 -6.29
CA SER A 365 13.42 1.89 -5.61
C SER A 365 11.97 2.28 -5.94
N PHE A 366 11.73 3.54 -6.32
CA PHE A 366 10.40 4.04 -6.73
C PHE A 366 10.04 3.75 -8.19
N LEU A 367 10.95 3.21 -9.01
CA LEU A 367 10.66 2.88 -10.41
C LEU A 367 9.75 1.65 -10.56
N GLY A 368 9.84 0.71 -9.62
CA GLY A 368 9.06 -0.53 -9.65
C GLY A 368 7.74 -0.47 -8.87
N ARG A 369 7.65 0.42 -7.87
CA ARG A 369 6.51 0.57 -6.96
C ARG A 369 6.44 2.01 -6.45
N SER A 370 5.24 2.54 -6.27
CA SER A 370 5.03 3.90 -5.76
C SER A 370 5.44 4.04 -4.30
N SER A 371 5.37 2.97 -3.51
CA SER A 371 5.82 2.97 -2.11
C SER A 371 6.63 1.71 -1.78
N PRO A 372 7.96 1.72 -1.99
CA PRO A 372 8.85 0.61 -1.66
C PRO A 372 8.96 0.40 -0.13
N SER A 373 9.67 -0.66 0.27
CA SER A 373 10.07 -0.86 1.67
C SER A 373 11.19 0.12 2.04
N VAL A 374 11.20 0.61 3.28
CA VAL A 374 12.19 1.60 3.77
C VAL A 374 13.61 1.06 3.67
N GLU A 375 13.80 -0.23 3.90
CA GLU A 375 15.08 -0.95 3.79
C GLU A 375 15.67 -0.94 2.36
N ASN A 376 14.83 -0.75 1.32
CA ASN A 376 15.25 -0.72 -0.08
C ASN A 376 15.63 0.68 -0.57
N LEU A 377 15.43 1.72 0.26
CA LEU A 377 15.83 3.08 -0.09
C LEU A 377 17.36 3.22 -0.11
N SER A 378 17.84 4.19 -0.87
CA SER A 378 19.24 4.60 -0.89
C SER A 378 19.73 4.94 0.52
N SER A 379 21.05 4.83 0.76
CA SER A 379 21.64 5.25 2.04
C SER A 379 21.30 6.69 2.39
N ASP A 380 21.29 7.56 1.38
CA ASP A 380 21.09 9.00 1.56
C ASP A 380 19.65 9.31 1.96
N ASN A 381 18.67 8.69 1.31
CA ASN A 381 17.26 8.88 1.68
C ASN A 381 16.93 8.22 3.03
N ARG A 382 17.57 7.11 3.40
CA ARG A 382 17.45 6.55 4.76
C ARG A 382 18.03 7.48 5.82
N ALA A 383 19.16 8.12 5.55
CA ALA A 383 19.72 9.14 6.44
C ALA A 383 18.79 10.35 6.57
N SER A 384 18.20 10.82 5.46
CA SER A 384 17.22 11.90 5.44
C SER A 384 15.95 11.56 6.23
N LEU A 385 15.44 10.33 6.14
CA LEU A 385 14.33 9.86 6.98
C LEU A 385 14.69 9.90 8.46
N SER A 386 15.86 9.36 8.83
CA SER A 386 16.33 9.39 10.22
C SER A 386 16.43 10.83 10.75
N LYS A 387 16.95 11.75 9.93
CA LYS A 387 17.12 13.16 10.26
C LYS A 387 15.79 13.88 10.46
N ILE A 388 14.82 13.67 9.57
CA ILE A 388 13.44 14.21 9.74
C ILE A 388 12.85 13.72 11.06
N ARG A 389 12.96 12.42 11.34
CA ARG A 389 12.39 11.82 12.54
C ARG A 389 13.04 12.34 13.81
N GLU A 390 14.35 12.53 13.80
CA GLU A 390 15.10 13.09 14.93
C GLU A 390 14.64 14.51 15.27
N LEU A 391 14.58 15.40 14.27
CA LEU A 391 14.21 16.81 14.45
C LEU A 391 12.75 17.00 14.90
N LEU A 392 11.87 16.07 14.52
CA LEU A 392 10.47 16.05 14.95
C LEU A 392 10.25 15.27 16.26
N ALA A 393 11.34 14.88 16.93
CA ALA A 393 11.35 14.07 18.15
C ALA A 393 10.60 12.71 18.03
N LEU A 394 10.51 12.15 16.83
CA LEU A 394 9.85 10.88 16.51
C LEU A 394 10.81 9.69 16.61
N GLN A 395 11.49 9.62 17.76
CA GLN A 395 12.48 8.58 18.07
C GLN A 395 11.81 7.21 18.27
N PRO A 396 12.52 6.09 18.07
CA PRO A 396 11.93 4.76 18.25
C PRO A 396 11.25 4.63 19.61
N LEU A 397 10.01 4.14 19.63
CA LEU A 397 9.29 3.94 20.87
C LEU A 397 9.98 2.82 21.65
N LYS A 398 10.56 3.14 22.81
CA LYS A 398 10.87 2.14 23.84
C LYS A 398 9.56 1.67 24.48
N ARG A 399 8.66 1.06 23.72
CA ARG A 399 7.56 0.33 24.33
C ARG A 399 8.20 -0.81 25.12
N PRO A 400 7.88 -1.00 26.42
CA PRO A 400 8.13 -2.29 27.02
C PRO A 400 7.47 -3.29 26.07
N GLN A 401 8.18 -4.35 25.67
CA GLN A 401 7.56 -5.51 25.06
C GLN A 401 6.37 -5.81 25.97
N GLN A 402 5.16 -5.39 25.57
CA GLN A 402 3.98 -5.72 26.33
C GLN A 402 4.01 -7.22 26.31
N SER A 403 4.17 -7.79 27.52
CA SER A 403 4.19 -9.23 27.75
C SER A 403 3.14 -9.80 26.84
N VAL A 404 3.60 -10.45 25.78
CA VAL A 404 2.74 -11.19 24.87
C VAL A 404 1.99 -12.10 25.83
N THR A 405 0.69 -11.85 26.03
CA THR A 405 -0.19 -12.83 26.69
C THR A 405 0.21 -14.17 26.09
N PRO A 406 0.56 -15.19 26.87
CA PRO A 406 1.06 -16.45 26.32
C PRO A 406 -0.01 -16.98 25.37
N ARG A 407 0.21 -16.71 24.09
CA ARG A 407 -0.61 -17.15 22.96
C ARG A 407 -0.07 -18.51 22.60
N PRO A 408 -0.97 -19.42 22.21
CA PRO A 408 -0.87 -20.85 22.47
C PRO A 408 0.54 -21.31 22.17
N THR A 409 1.25 -21.74 23.22
CA THR A 409 2.54 -22.41 23.12
C THR A 409 2.42 -23.43 22.01
N VAL A 410 3.12 -23.18 20.91
CA VAL A 410 3.24 -24.11 19.80
C VAL A 410 3.91 -25.33 20.41
N GLU A 411 3.13 -26.32 20.87
CA GLU A 411 3.67 -27.44 21.63
C GLU A 411 4.81 -28.09 20.83
N PRO A 412 6.05 -28.03 21.33
CA PRO A 412 7.17 -28.66 20.66
C PRO A 412 7.03 -30.17 20.81
N GLY A 413 6.93 -30.89 19.68
CA GLY A 413 7.03 -32.35 19.68
C GLY A 413 5.75 -33.14 19.33
N GLY A 414 4.64 -32.49 18.96
CA GLY A 414 3.53 -33.21 18.34
C GLY A 414 3.89 -33.71 16.93
N ASN A 415 3.58 -34.96 16.59
CA ASN A 415 3.64 -35.46 15.21
C ASN A 415 2.58 -34.73 14.36
N ARG A 416 2.90 -33.52 13.92
CA ARG A 416 2.07 -32.73 13.01
C ARG A 416 2.10 -33.36 11.64
N GLN A 417 0.92 -33.54 11.05
CA GLN A 417 0.84 -34.06 9.69
C GLN A 417 1.33 -33.00 8.71
N LEU A 418 2.56 -33.18 8.20
CA LEU A 418 3.09 -32.31 7.18
C LEU A 418 2.55 -32.76 5.83
N THR A 419 1.97 -31.86 5.04
CA THR A 419 1.47 -32.19 3.67
C THR A 419 1.86 -31.12 2.65
N ASN A 420 1.77 -31.48 1.37
CA ASN A 420 1.92 -30.53 0.26
C ASN A 420 0.64 -29.70 0.02
N SER A 421 -0.47 -30.01 0.72
CA SER A 421 -1.72 -29.27 0.61
C SER A 421 -1.80 -28.21 1.71
N GLY A 422 -2.04 -26.96 1.31
CA GLY A 422 -2.21 -25.87 2.27
C GLY A 422 -3.38 -26.05 3.25
N ASN A 423 -4.40 -26.84 2.90
CA ASN A 423 -5.57 -27.07 3.75
C ASN A 423 -5.31 -28.12 4.83
N THR A 424 -4.60 -29.19 4.52
CA THR A 424 -4.41 -30.32 5.44
C THR A 424 -3.08 -30.27 6.19
N ASP A 425 -2.14 -29.45 5.71
CA ASP A 425 -0.85 -29.28 6.38
C ASP A 425 -1.03 -28.71 7.80
N GLN A 426 -0.43 -29.38 8.78
CA GLN A 426 -0.44 -28.95 10.17
C GLN A 426 0.88 -28.30 10.59
N GLY A 427 1.82 -28.15 9.65
CA GLY A 427 3.09 -27.48 9.91
C GLY A 427 2.92 -26.01 10.30
N LEU A 428 4.00 -25.45 10.85
CA LEU A 428 4.03 -24.06 11.30
C LEU A 428 3.63 -23.09 10.17
N LEU A 429 2.63 -22.25 10.42
CA LEU A 429 2.24 -21.17 9.51
C LEU A 429 3.24 -20.02 9.64
N ILE A 430 3.95 -19.72 8.56
CA ILE A 430 4.84 -18.56 8.50
C ILE A 430 4.05 -17.33 8.06
N GLN A 431 4.17 -16.25 8.83
CA GLN A 431 3.47 -14.99 8.60
C GLN A 431 4.13 -14.22 7.45
N THR A 432 3.60 -14.42 6.24
CA THR A 432 4.02 -13.67 5.05
C THR A 432 3.44 -12.26 5.01
N GLU A 433 3.98 -11.39 4.15
CA GLU A 433 3.40 -10.07 3.88
C GLU A 433 1.91 -10.14 3.48
N ALA A 434 1.56 -11.10 2.64
CA ALA A 434 0.17 -11.28 2.20
C ALA A 434 -0.76 -11.60 3.38
N LEU A 435 -0.35 -12.48 4.30
CA LEU A 435 -1.14 -12.77 5.49
C LEU A 435 -1.29 -11.55 6.39
N ARG A 436 -0.22 -10.75 6.57
CA ARG A 436 -0.27 -9.51 7.37
C ARG A 436 -1.29 -8.55 6.80
N LYS A 437 -1.20 -8.24 5.50
CA LYS A 437 -2.13 -7.35 4.79
C LYS A 437 -3.58 -7.81 4.86
N LEU A 438 -3.84 -9.10 4.67
CA LEU A 438 -5.20 -9.66 4.70
C LEU A 438 -5.79 -9.80 6.10
N SER A 439 -4.94 -9.87 7.13
CA SER A 439 -5.36 -9.98 8.52
C SER A 439 -5.89 -8.66 9.09
N VAL A 440 -5.60 -7.54 8.44
CA VAL A 440 -6.11 -6.24 8.88
C VAL A 440 -7.58 -6.10 8.48
N PRO A 441 -8.48 -5.69 9.39
CA PRO A 441 -9.85 -5.34 9.05
C PRO A 441 -9.91 -4.25 7.98
N ASN A 442 -10.99 -4.21 7.18
CA ASN A 442 -11.27 -3.13 6.22
C ASN A 442 -10.23 -2.87 5.10
N ASN A 443 -9.31 -3.80 4.82
CA ASN A 443 -8.44 -3.69 3.64
C ASN A 443 -9.21 -3.84 2.31
N SER A 444 -8.63 -3.31 1.23
CA SER A 444 -9.24 -3.24 -0.11
C SER A 444 -8.97 -4.46 -1.00
N TYR A 445 -8.21 -5.45 -0.50
CA TYR A 445 -7.78 -6.59 -1.32
C TYR A 445 -8.94 -7.54 -1.59
N THR A 446 -9.32 -7.63 -2.87
CA THR A 446 -10.37 -8.53 -3.37
C THR A 446 -9.82 -9.61 -4.29
N TYR A 447 -8.68 -9.38 -4.95
CA TYR A 447 -8.06 -10.35 -5.84
C TYR A 447 -6.72 -10.83 -5.26
N ILE A 448 -6.67 -12.06 -4.76
CA ILE A 448 -5.46 -12.66 -4.19
C ILE A 448 -4.89 -13.64 -5.20
N LEU A 449 -3.82 -13.19 -5.88
CA LEU A 449 -3.21 -13.89 -7.00
C LEU A 449 -2.00 -14.69 -6.55
N GLY A 450 -1.79 -15.87 -7.12
CA GLY A 450 -0.56 -16.62 -6.90
C GLY A 450 -0.55 -17.95 -7.62
N ARG A 451 0.63 -18.50 -7.91
CA ARG A 451 0.76 -19.80 -8.57
C ARG A 451 0.37 -20.97 -7.67
N LYS A 452 0.36 -22.19 -8.21
CA LYS A 452 0.14 -23.38 -7.39
C LYS A 452 1.30 -23.55 -6.41
N GLY A 453 0.98 -23.80 -5.14
CA GLY A 453 2.00 -24.01 -4.09
C GLY A 453 2.53 -22.74 -3.41
N THR A 454 2.01 -21.54 -3.72
CA THR A 454 2.37 -20.29 -3.01
C THR A 454 1.68 -20.12 -1.65
N GLY A 455 0.74 -21.01 -1.29
CA GLY A 455 0.06 -21.00 0.01
C GLY A 455 -1.34 -20.36 0.05
N LYS A 456 -1.96 -20.02 -1.10
CA LYS A 456 -3.32 -19.45 -1.17
C LYS A 456 -4.35 -20.19 -0.31
N THR A 457 -4.47 -21.50 -0.51
CA THR A 457 -5.39 -22.37 0.23
C THR A 457 -5.11 -22.38 1.74
N ARG A 458 -3.83 -22.31 2.15
CA ARG A 458 -3.45 -22.15 3.57
C ARG A 458 -3.93 -20.80 4.13
N LEU A 459 -3.82 -19.72 3.36
CA LEU A 459 -4.31 -18.39 3.75
C LEU A 459 -5.82 -18.40 3.93
N VAL A 460 -6.57 -19.01 3.02
CA VAL A 460 -8.05 -19.14 3.09
C VAL A 460 -8.45 -19.83 4.39
N ARG A 461 -7.85 -20.98 4.69
CA ARG A 461 -8.05 -21.69 5.97
C ARG A 461 -7.75 -20.80 7.17
N THR A 462 -6.62 -20.09 7.14
CA THR A 462 -6.22 -19.22 8.25
C THR A 462 -7.21 -18.06 8.47
N LEU A 463 -7.70 -17.43 7.40
CA LEU A 463 -8.67 -16.33 7.49
C LEU A 463 -10.02 -16.82 8.05
N ALA A 464 -10.47 -18.01 7.65
CA ALA A 464 -11.68 -18.63 8.17
C ALA A 464 -11.54 -19.02 9.65
N GLU A 465 -10.44 -19.68 10.03
CA GLU A 465 -10.15 -20.07 11.43
C GLU A 465 -10.06 -18.86 12.36
N LYS A 466 -9.52 -17.72 11.88
CA LYS A 466 -9.48 -16.45 12.61
C LYS A 466 -10.79 -15.66 12.58
N GLN A 467 -11.84 -16.19 11.96
CA GLN A 467 -13.15 -15.53 11.79
C GLN A 467 -13.05 -14.14 11.11
N LEU A 468 -12.07 -13.97 10.23
CA LEU A 468 -11.88 -12.72 9.50
C LEU A 468 -12.72 -12.67 8.21
N ALA A 469 -13.15 -13.82 7.72
CA ALA A 469 -14.02 -13.93 6.55
C ALA A 469 -14.72 -15.30 6.50
N THR A 470 -15.89 -15.34 5.87
CA THR A 470 -16.72 -16.55 5.74
C THR A 470 -16.48 -17.25 4.40
N PRO A 471 -16.24 -18.56 4.36
CA PRO A 471 -16.06 -19.27 3.09
C PRO A 471 -17.35 -19.35 2.26
N LEU A 472 -17.27 -18.95 0.98
CA LEU A 472 -18.30 -19.20 -0.04
C LEU A 472 -18.04 -20.48 -0.80
N LEU A 473 -16.82 -20.62 -1.31
CA LEU A 473 -16.31 -21.79 -2.02
C LEU A 473 -14.88 -22.04 -1.57
N VAL A 474 -14.55 -23.29 -1.28
CA VAL A 474 -13.21 -23.70 -0.87
C VAL A 474 -12.75 -24.93 -1.63
N ALA A 475 -11.45 -25.23 -1.57
CA ALA A 475 -10.91 -26.46 -2.14
C ALA A 475 -11.51 -27.73 -1.50
N GLU A 476 -11.48 -28.83 -2.25
CA GLU A 476 -12.07 -30.14 -1.88
C GLU A 476 -11.69 -30.63 -0.48
N ASP A 477 -10.46 -30.40 -0.05
CA ASP A 477 -9.90 -30.89 1.20
C ASP A 477 -10.02 -29.92 2.39
N PHE A 478 -10.91 -28.93 2.29
CA PHE A 478 -11.17 -27.98 3.38
C PHE A 478 -11.82 -28.68 4.58
N PRO A 479 -11.35 -28.44 5.83
CA PRO A 479 -11.76 -29.23 6.99
C PRO A 479 -13.17 -28.92 7.50
N ASP A 480 -13.70 -27.73 7.21
CA ASP A 480 -15.04 -27.33 7.67
C ASP A 480 -16.12 -28.03 6.85
N LYS A 481 -16.93 -28.84 7.54
CA LYS A 481 -18.03 -29.57 6.91
C LYS A 481 -19.16 -28.66 6.48
N ASP A 482 -19.31 -27.45 7.02
CA ASP A 482 -20.39 -26.54 6.62
C ASP A 482 -20.02 -25.71 5.38
N ALA A 483 -18.73 -25.59 5.05
CA ALA A 483 -18.28 -24.89 3.86
C ALA A 483 -18.62 -25.69 2.58
N PHE A 484 -18.96 -24.97 1.50
CA PHE A 484 -19.12 -25.57 0.19
C PHE A 484 -17.75 -25.82 -0.43
N THR A 485 -17.43 -27.10 -0.66
CA THR A 485 -16.17 -27.49 -1.29
C THR A 485 -16.34 -27.61 -2.80
N SER A 486 -15.25 -27.51 -3.55
CA SER A 486 -15.23 -27.71 -5.01
C SER A 486 -15.72 -29.11 -5.44
N ALA A 487 -15.76 -30.07 -4.52
CA ALA A 487 -16.29 -31.41 -4.77
C ALA A 487 -17.78 -31.58 -4.40
N ASP A 488 -18.45 -30.58 -3.82
CA ASP A 488 -19.82 -30.70 -3.32
C ASP A 488 -20.80 -31.07 -4.47
N PRO A 489 -21.53 -32.20 -4.35
CA PRO A 489 -22.45 -32.65 -5.40
C PRO A 489 -23.58 -31.65 -5.69
N THR A 490 -24.14 -31.03 -4.65
CA THR A 490 -25.27 -30.08 -4.80
C THR A 490 -24.83 -28.85 -5.58
N LEU A 491 -23.60 -28.39 -5.34
CA LEU A 491 -23.00 -27.28 -6.05
C LEU A 491 -22.79 -27.61 -7.54
N LYS A 492 -22.29 -28.82 -7.83
CA LYS A 492 -22.13 -29.31 -9.21
C LYS A 492 -23.47 -29.43 -9.93
N ASP A 493 -24.51 -29.88 -9.24
CA ASP A 493 -25.85 -29.97 -9.81
C ASP A 493 -26.42 -28.57 -10.14
N VAL A 494 -26.28 -27.59 -9.25
CA VAL A 494 -26.67 -26.20 -9.55
C VAL A 494 -25.92 -25.66 -10.76
N ALA A 495 -24.60 -25.87 -10.83
CA ALA A 495 -23.79 -25.43 -11.97
C ALA A 495 -24.19 -26.12 -13.28
N ALA A 496 -24.58 -27.40 -13.25
CA ALA A 496 -25.01 -28.15 -14.43
C ALA A 496 -26.38 -27.72 -14.97
N HIS A 497 -27.27 -27.22 -14.11
CA HIS A 497 -28.61 -26.77 -14.50
C HIS A 497 -28.67 -25.30 -14.96
N LEU A 498 -27.59 -24.54 -14.78
CA LEU A 498 -27.45 -23.20 -15.33
C LEU A 498 -26.83 -23.25 -16.73
N ALA A 499 -27.36 -22.43 -17.65
CA ALA A 499 -26.71 -22.27 -18.95
C ALA A 499 -25.34 -21.62 -18.78
N LEU A 500 -24.38 -21.89 -19.68
CA LEU A 500 -23.06 -21.25 -19.66
C LEU A 500 -23.16 -19.70 -19.64
N GLY A 501 -24.12 -19.13 -20.39
CA GLY A 501 -24.39 -17.68 -20.35
C GLY A 501 -24.93 -17.13 -19.04
N GLU A 502 -25.31 -18.00 -18.08
CA GLU A 502 -25.87 -17.65 -16.78
C GLU A 502 -24.91 -17.94 -15.62
N ALA A 503 -23.63 -18.22 -15.89
CA ALA A 503 -22.64 -18.56 -14.87
C ALA A 503 -22.45 -17.50 -13.78
N GLU A 504 -22.80 -16.23 -14.04
CA GLU A 504 -22.82 -15.18 -13.01
C GLU A 504 -23.89 -15.44 -11.93
N LYS A 505 -25.08 -15.95 -12.32
CA LYS A 505 -26.18 -16.24 -11.38
C LYS A 505 -25.77 -17.26 -10.32
N PHE A 506 -24.93 -18.22 -10.70
CA PHE A 506 -24.37 -19.22 -9.79
C PHE A 506 -23.70 -18.56 -8.57
N TRP A 507 -22.86 -17.56 -8.79
CA TRP A 507 -22.12 -16.89 -7.72
C TRP A 507 -23.02 -16.04 -6.82
N TRP A 508 -24.04 -15.39 -7.40
CA TRP A 508 -25.07 -14.68 -6.64
C TRP A 508 -25.88 -15.61 -5.73
N ILE A 509 -26.26 -16.79 -6.24
CA ILE A 509 -26.98 -17.81 -5.45
C ILE A 509 -26.11 -18.31 -4.29
N LEU A 510 -24.81 -18.52 -4.54
CA LEU A 510 -23.88 -18.96 -3.51
C LEU A 510 -23.70 -17.90 -2.43
N LEU A 511 -23.57 -16.62 -2.81
CA LEU A 511 -23.51 -15.51 -1.87
C LEU A 511 -24.78 -15.43 -1.03
N ASP A 512 -25.97 -15.40 -1.64
CA ASP A 512 -27.27 -15.41 -0.92
C ASP A 512 -27.33 -16.59 0.06
N THR A 513 -26.99 -17.79 -0.39
CA THR A 513 -27.06 -18.99 0.45
C THR A 513 -26.19 -18.87 1.70
N VAL A 514 -24.94 -18.43 1.56
CA VAL A 514 -24.00 -18.36 2.70
C VAL A 514 -24.25 -17.14 3.59
N ALA A 515 -24.64 -16.02 2.99
CA ALA A 515 -24.87 -14.75 3.66
C ALA A 515 -26.19 -14.73 4.46
N THR A 516 -27.24 -15.34 3.92
CA THR A 516 -28.59 -15.32 4.48
C THR A 516 -28.83 -16.43 5.51
N TYR A 517 -28.25 -17.62 5.29
CA TYR A 517 -28.60 -18.80 6.05
C TYR A 517 -27.48 -19.17 7.04
N PRO A 518 -27.84 -19.52 8.29
CA PRO A 518 -26.88 -19.90 9.30
C PRO A 518 -26.19 -21.22 8.96
N ALA A 519 -25.00 -21.39 9.54
CA ALA A 519 -24.24 -22.64 9.44
C ALA A 519 -25.10 -23.85 9.84
N GLY A 520 -24.98 -24.95 9.10
CA GLY A 520 -25.75 -26.18 9.27
C GLY A 520 -27.05 -26.24 8.46
N THR A 521 -27.52 -25.12 7.88
CA THR A 521 -28.74 -25.07 7.03
C THR A 521 -28.47 -24.70 5.57
N ARG A 522 -27.20 -24.44 5.24
CA ARG A 522 -26.78 -23.89 3.95
C ARG A 522 -26.99 -24.87 2.79
N ARG A 523 -26.78 -26.17 3.02
CA ARG A 523 -26.99 -27.19 1.98
C ARG A 523 -28.46 -27.38 1.64
N GLU A 524 -29.34 -27.35 2.65
CA GLU A 524 -30.79 -27.37 2.42
C GLU A 524 -31.23 -26.13 1.65
N ALA A 525 -30.69 -24.96 1.99
CA ALA A 525 -30.96 -23.72 1.26
C ALA A 525 -30.46 -23.77 -0.20
N LEU A 526 -29.26 -24.32 -0.45
CA LEU A 526 -28.75 -24.52 -1.81
C LEU A 526 -29.61 -25.52 -2.61
N ALA A 527 -30.05 -26.61 -1.98
CA ALA A 527 -30.97 -27.56 -2.59
C ALA A 527 -32.33 -26.92 -2.92
N ALA A 528 -32.84 -26.04 -2.06
CA ALA A 528 -34.06 -25.28 -2.35
C ALA A 528 -33.86 -24.33 -3.55
N TRP A 529 -32.69 -23.73 -3.69
CA TRP A 529 -32.32 -22.97 -4.90
C TRP A 529 -32.32 -23.86 -6.15
N LEU A 530 -31.73 -25.05 -6.08
CA LEU A 530 -31.74 -26.03 -7.17
C LEU A 530 -33.18 -26.39 -7.59
N SER A 531 -34.07 -26.69 -6.64
CA SER A 531 -35.49 -26.97 -6.93
C SER A 531 -36.15 -25.80 -7.65
N ARG A 532 -35.91 -24.55 -7.22
CA ARG A 532 -36.46 -23.36 -7.87
C ARG A 532 -35.94 -23.19 -9.30
N ILE A 533 -34.66 -23.42 -9.55
CA ILE A 533 -34.06 -23.35 -10.90
C ILE A 533 -34.74 -24.34 -11.85
N ILE A 534 -35.00 -25.55 -11.36
CA ILE A 534 -35.68 -26.62 -12.12
C ILE A 534 -37.15 -26.24 -12.38
N GLU A 535 -37.87 -25.74 -11.37
CA GLU A 535 -39.30 -25.42 -11.47
C GLU A 535 -39.60 -24.17 -12.29
N SER A 536 -38.89 -23.05 -12.06
CA SER A 536 -39.22 -21.75 -12.65
C SER A 536 -38.56 -21.50 -14.01
N LYS A 537 -37.70 -22.42 -14.46
CA LYS A 537 -36.68 -22.21 -15.52
C LYS A 537 -35.69 -21.09 -15.10
N ALA A 538 -34.39 -21.38 -15.14
CA ALA A 538 -33.31 -20.49 -14.67
C ALA A 538 -33.41 -19.01 -15.16
N ALA A 539 -33.97 -18.80 -16.35
CA ALA A 539 -34.20 -17.48 -16.94
C ALA A 539 -35.13 -16.54 -16.11
N ALA A 540 -36.03 -17.09 -15.28
CA ALA A 540 -36.97 -16.31 -14.47
C ALA A 540 -36.35 -15.71 -13.19
N ILE A 541 -35.16 -16.16 -12.79
CA ILE A 541 -34.46 -15.69 -11.59
C ILE A 541 -33.57 -14.49 -11.96
N SER A 542 -33.88 -13.31 -11.41
CA SER A 542 -33.12 -12.08 -11.66
C SER A 542 -32.04 -11.86 -10.60
N ILE A 543 -30.83 -11.49 -11.04
CA ILE A 543 -29.72 -11.07 -10.17
C ILE A 543 -30.14 -9.89 -9.28
N SER A 544 -30.90 -8.93 -9.81
CA SER A 544 -31.36 -7.77 -9.05
C SER A 544 -32.30 -8.12 -7.90
N GLN A 545 -33.02 -9.24 -7.98
CA GLN A 545 -33.86 -9.73 -6.89
C GLN A 545 -33.01 -10.39 -5.80
N ILE A 546 -31.96 -11.12 -6.19
CA ILE A 546 -31.02 -11.75 -5.27
C ILE A 546 -30.23 -10.66 -4.52
N SER A 547 -29.68 -9.67 -5.23
CA SER A 547 -28.92 -8.58 -4.62
C SER A 547 -29.77 -7.77 -3.64
N ARG A 548 -31.01 -7.44 -3.99
CA ARG A 548 -31.93 -6.75 -3.08
C ARG A 548 -32.23 -7.56 -1.83
N ARG A 549 -32.46 -8.87 -1.98
CA ARG A 549 -32.69 -9.76 -0.83
C ARG A 549 -31.50 -9.81 0.13
N ILE A 550 -30.27 -9.85 -0.40
CA ILE A 550 -29.04 -9.79 0.41
C ILE A 550 -28.98 -8.46 1.19
N LEU A 551 -29.28 -7.34 0.52
CA LEU A 551 -29.29 -6.02 1.15
C LEU A 551 -30.36 -5.87 2.24
N ASP A 552 -31.58 -6.35 1.97
CA ASP A 552 -32.73 -6.29 2.88
C ASP A 552 -32.50 -7.08 4.18
N GLN A 553 -31.65 -8.11 4.11
CA GLN A 553 -31.31 -8.93 5.28
C GLN A 553 -30.16 -8.37 6.12
N GLY A 554 -29.61 -7.22 5.74
CA GLY A 554 -28.56 -6.56 6.52
C GLY A 554 -27.25 -7.34 6.56
N VAL A 555 -26.96 -8.13 5.51
CA VAL A 555 -25.72 -8.89 5.40
C VAL A 555 -24.52 -7.94 5.39
N GLU A 556 -23.53 -8.23 6.24
CA GLU A 556 -22.26 -7.53 6.29
C GLU A 556 -21.11 -8.52 6.53
N GLY A 557 -19.98 -8.35 5.85
CA GLY A 557 -18.78 -9.13 6.10
C GLY A 557 -17.90 -9.39 4.87
N ALA A 558 -16.79 -10.08 5.13
CA ALA A 558 -15.86 -10.55 4.11
C ALA A 558 -16.12 -12.02 3.77
N TYR A 559 -15.98 -12.37 2.49
CA TYR A 559 -16.28 -13.70 1.96
C TYR A 559 -15.09 -14.25 1.17
N LEU A 560 -14.83 -15.56 1.27
CA LEU A 560 -13.68 -16.22 0.65
C LEU A 560 -14.10 -17.13 -0.51
N ILE A 561 -13.41 -17.04 -1.64
CA ILE A 561 -13.53 -17.97 -2.76
C ILE A 561 -12.15 -18.55 -3.06
N ASP A 562 -12.02 -19.88 -3.03
CA ASP A 562 -10.82 -20.65 -3.40
C ASP A 562 -11.22 -21.92 -4.16
N GLY A 563 -10.24 -22.57 -4.81
CA GLY A 563 -10.44 -23.89 -5.43
C GLY A 563 -11.29 -23.87 -6.70
N VAL A 564 -11.49 -22.70 -7.32
CA VAL A 564 -12.26 -22.51 -8.56
C VAL A 564 -11.77 -23.45 -9.66
N GLU A 565 -10.46 -23.70 -9.74
CA GLU A 565 -9.83 -24.59 -10.74
C GLU A 565 -10.28 -26.06 -10.68
N THR A 566 -10.90 -26.48 -9.57
CA THR A 566 -11.37 -27.86 -9.35
C THR A 566 -12.89 -27.96 -9.26
N ALA A 567 -13.60 -26.82 -9.19
CA ALA A 567 -15.04 -26.79 -9.00
C ALA A 567 -15.82 -27.13 -10.27
N PHE A 568 -15.26 -26.82 -11.45
CA PHE A 568 -15.93 -26.95 -12.73
C PHE A 568 -15.16 -27.86 -13.70
N SER A 569 -15.86 -28.44 -14.68
CA SER A 569 -15.22 -29.20 -15.75
C SER A 569 -14.39 -28.27 -16.64
N SER A 570 -13.41 -28.83 -17.36
CA SER A 570 -12.54 -28.07 -18.26
C SER A 570 -13.29 -27.30 -19.36
N THR A 571 -14.46 -27.79 -19.79
CA THR A 571 -15.31 -27.13 -20.78
C THR A 571 -16.14 -25.98 -20.21
N GLN A 572 -16.47 -26.01 -18.92
CA GLN A 572 -17.27 -24.98 -18.24
C GLN A 572 -16.40 -23.91 -17.57
N MET A 573 -15.15 -24.25 -17.21
CA MET A 573 -14.25 -23.41 -16.41
C MET A 573 -14.16 -21.96 -16.89
N ALA A 574 -13.92 -21.74 -18.19
CA ALA A 574 -13.75 -20.39 -18.73
C ALA A 574 -14.99 -19.52 -18.50
N SER A 575 -16.18 -20.07 -18.78
CA SER A 575 -17.46 -19.38 -18.62
C SER A 575 -17.80 -19.08 -17.16
N PHE A 576 -17.49 -19.98 -16.23
CA PHE A 576 -17.71 -19.74 -14.80
C PHE A 576 -16.71 -18.77 -14.18
N VAL A 577 -15.46 -18.78 -14.62
CA VAL A 577 -14.48 -17.75 -14.22
C VAL A 577 -14.90 -16.40 -14.79
N GLU A 578 -15.32 -16.30 -16.04
CA GLU A 578 -15.84 -15.04 -16.60
C GLU A 578 -17.08 -14.55 -15.82
N GLY A 579 -18.03 -15.44 -15.52
CA GLY A 579 -19.18 -15.13 -14.68
C GLY A 579 -18.80 -14.69 -13.26
N LEU A 580 -17.72 -15.24 -12.69
CA LEU A 580 -17.18 -14.85 -11.39
C LEU A 580 -16.65 -13.41 -11.42
N PHE A 581 -15.89 -13.04 -12.46
CA PHE A 581 -15.38 -11.68 -12.60
C PHE A 581 -16.48 -10.65 -12.84
N ARG A 582 -17.53 -11.01 -13.58
CA ARG A 582 -18.74 -10.16 -13.72
C ARG A 582 -19.43 -9.98 -12.38
N PHE A 583 -19.67 -11.07 -11.64
CA PHE A 583 -20.23 -11.02 -10.29
C PHE A 583 -19.42 -10.12 -9.34
N LEU A 584 -18.10 -10.27 -9.31
CA LEU A 584 -17.22 -9.42 -8.50
C LEU A 584 -17.32 -7.95 -8.91
N SER A 585 -17.36 -7.66 -10.21
CA SER A 585 -17.54 -6.29 -10.73
C SER A 585 -18.90 -5.70 -10.33
N SER A 586 -19.97 -6.49 -10.37
CA SER A 586 -21.31 -6.08 -9.97
C SER A 586 -21.40 -5.78 -8.47
N VAL A 587 -20.80 -6.62 -7.62
CA VAL A 587 -20.73 -6.36 -6.16
C VAL A 587 -19.90 -5.10 -5.87
N GLN A 588 -18.84 -4.86 -6.64
CA GLN A 588 -17.95 -3.71 -6.46
C GLN A 588 -18.50 -2.39 -7.00
N SER A 589 -19.35 -2.43 -8.03
CA SER A 589 -19.95 -1.24 -8.64
C SER A 589 -21.26 -0.80 -7.98
N ASP A 590 -21.92 -1.70 -7.24
CA ASP A 590 -23.08 -1.34 -6.41
C ASP A 590 -22.60 -0.73 -5.07
N ALA A 591 -22.84 0.58 -4.90
CA ALA A 591 -22.39 1.32 -3.73
C ALA A 591 -22.93 0.79 -2.39
N GLN A 592 -24.14 0.22 -2.36
CA GLN A 592 -24.72 -0.33 -1.12
C GLN A 592 -24.07 -1.66 -0.77
N LEU A 593 -23.83 -2.51 -1.76
CA LEU A 593 -23.15 -3.78 -1.55
C LEU A 593 -21.67 -3.59 -1.24
N ALA A 594 -20.95 -2.73 -1.96
CA ALA A 594 -19.52 -2.50 -1.75
C ALA A 594 -19.20 -1.97 -0.34
N GLN A 595 -20.14 -1.27 0.30
CA GLN A 595 -19.99 -0.82 1.69
C GLN A 595 -20.10 -1.96 2.72
N LYS A 596 -20.90 -2.99 2.43
CA LYS A 596 -21.24 -4.07 3.39
C LYS A 596 -20.56 -5.41 3.11
N VAL A 597 -20.33 -5.72 1.85
CA VAL A 597 -19.89 -7.04 1.38
C VAL A 597 -18.55 -6.91 0.68
N THR A 598 -17.55 -7.64 1.16
CA THR A 598 -16.25 -7.77 0.51
C THR A 598 -16.04 -9.20 0.07
N ILE A 599 -15.67 -9.43 -1.19
CA ILE A 599 -15.37 -10.77 -1.70
C ILE A 599 -13.88 -10.86 -2.02
N ARG A 600 -13.22 -11.85 -1.41
CA ARG A 600 -11.79 -12.16 -1.58
C ARG A 600 -11.66 -13.43 -2.41
N LEU A 601 -11.30 -13.23 -3.68
CA LEU A 601 -11.03 -14.29 -4.63
C LEU A 601 -9.57 -14.70 -4.57
N PHE A 602 -9.30 -15.94 -4.16
CA PHE A 602 -8.01 -16.60 -4.26
C PHE A 602 -7.97 -17.39 -5.56
N ILE A 603 -7.18 -16.93 -6.51
CA ILE A 603 -7.15 -17.52 -7.85
C ILE A 603 -5.73 -17.61 -8.39
N ARG A 604 -5.51 -18.59 -9.27
CA ARG A 604 -4.23 -18.72 -9.96
C ARG A 604 -4.06 -17.63 -11.01
N THR A 605 -2.87 -17.05 -11.07
CA THR A 605 -2.54 -15.95 -11.99
C THR A 605 -2.80 -16.31 -13.46
N ASP A 606 -2.62 -17.57 -13.83
CA ASP A 606 -2.84 -18.04 -15.20
C ASP A 606 -4.31 -18.08 -15.64
N LEU A 607 -5.22 -18.42 -14.71
CA LEU A 607 -6.66 -18.49 -15.01
C LEU A 607 -7.24 -17.10 -15.28
N VAL A 608 -6.71 -16.08 -14.60
CA VAL A 608 -7.13 -14.69 -14.76
C VAL A 608 -6.82 -14.17 -16.17
N ARG A 609 -5.63 -14.48 -16.70
CA ARG A 609 -5.18 -13.98 -18.01
C ARG A 609 -5.98 -14.53 -19.20
N ARG A 610 -6.59 -15.70 -19.04
CA ARG A 610 -7.33 -16.37 -20.11
C ARG A 610 -8.83 -16.04 -20.10
N ALA A 611 -9.37 -15.66 -18.96
CA ALA A 611 -10.82 -15.63 -18.75
C ALA A 611 -11.49 -14.31 -19.15
N VAL A 612 -10.80 -13.17 -19.06
CA VAL A 612 -11.43 -11.84 -19.20
C VAL A 612 -10.49 -10.86 -19.90
N GLU A 613 -11.03 -10.07 -20.83
CA GLU A 613 -10.32 -8.95 -21.46
C GLU A 613 -10.33 -7.72 -20.52
N ASN A 614 -9.23 -6.96 -20.46
CA ASN A 614 -9.06 -5.77 -19.60
C ASN A 614 -9.09 -6.00 -18.08
N VAL A 615 -8.80 -7.23 -17.61
CA VAL A 615 -8.76 -7.52 -16.15
C VAL A 615 -7.82 -6.61 -15.38
N GLU A 616 -6.71 -6.19 -15.99
CA GLU A 616 -5.70 -5.34 -15.34
C GLU A 616 -6.31 -4.08 -14.74
N GLN A 617 -7.23 -3.42 -15.45
CA GLN A 617 -7.96 -2.23 -14.96
C GLN A 617 -8.91 -2.57 -13.79
N GLN A 618 -9.54 -3.75 -13.84
CA GLN A 618 -10.48 -4.20 -12.80
C GLN A 618 -9.76 -4.54 -11.48
N ILE A 619 -8.55 -5.10 -11.54
CA ILE A 619 -7.81 -5.58 -10.36
C ILE A 619 -6.82 -4.56 -9.78
N GLU A 620 -6.55 -3.47 -10.50
CA GLU A 620 -5.62 -2.42 -10.08
C GLU A 620 -5.99 -1.88 -8.69
N GLY A 621 -4.99 -1.76 -7.79
CA GLY A 621 -5.16 -1.28 -6.41
C GLY A 621 -6.06 -2.14 -5.50
N ARG A 622 -6.54 -3.29 -5.99
CA ARG A 622 -7.38 -4.28 -5.26
C ARG A 622 -6.77 -5.68 -5.28
N SER A 623 -5.61 -5.84 -5.91
CA SER A 623 -4.92 -7.11 -6.03
C SER A 623 -3.76 -7.24 -5.06
N LEU A 624 -3.55 -8.46 -4.59
CA LEU A 624 -2.45 -8.86 -3.73
C LEU A 624 -1.82 -10.11 -4.32
N VAL A 625 -0.56 -10.00 -4.75
CA VAL A 625 0.19 -11.16 -5.24
C VAL A 625 0.84 -11.86 -4.06
N VAL A 626 0.49 -13.13 -3.85
CA VAL A 626 1.11 -13.99 -2.85
C VAL A 626 2.48 -14.42 -3.34
N SER A 627 3.51 -13.82 -2.76
CA SER A 627 4.91 -14.15 -2.98
C SER A 627 5.58 -14.53 -1.66
N TRP A 628 6.72 -15.20 -1.79
CA TRP A 628 7.62 -15.51 -0.68
C TRP A 628 8.94 -14.81 -0.95
N ASP A 629 9.39 -14.00 0.02
CA ASP A 629 10.72 -13.42 0.02
C ASP A 629 11.74 -14.41 0.61
N THR A 630 13.02 -14.07 0.47
CA THR A 630 14.15 -14.87 0.95
C THR A 630 14.05 -15.15 2.45
N GLN A 631 13.72 -14.15 3.27
CA GLN A 631 13.60 -14.34 4.71
C GLN A 631 12.47 -15.32 5.06
N SER A 632 11.26 -15.11 4.52
CA SER A 632 10.09 -15.94 4.82
C SER A 632 10.31 -17.40 4.38
N ILE A 633 10.95 -17.63 3.22
CA ILE A 633 11.21 -19.00 2.76
C ILE A 633 12.27 -19.71 3.60
N LEU A 634 13.28 -19.00 4.10
CA LEU A 634 14.28 -19.59 4.99
C LEU A 634 13.68 -19.92 6.36
N ASN A 635 12.82 -19.04 6.91
CA ASN A 635 12.04 -19.31 8.13
C ASN A 635 11.16 -20.56 7.94
N PHE A 636 10.50 -20.70 6.77
CA PHE A 636 9.75 -21.90 6.41
C PHE A 636 10.64 -23.15 6.33
N ALA A 637 11.81 -23.07 5.71
CA ALA A 637 12.71 -24.20 5.59
C ALA A 637 13.18 -24.68 6.97
N LEU A 638 13.54 -23.75 7.87
CA LEU A 638 13.94 -24.06 9.23
C LEU A 638 12.80 -24.66 10.07
N SER A 639 11.57 -24.17 9.89
CA SER A 639 10.42 -24.77 10.58
C SER A 639 10.20 -26.22 10.16
N ARG A 640 10.35 -26.53 8.86
CA ARG A 640 10.28 -27.92 8.36
C ARG A 640 11.40 -28.81 8.88
N ILE A 641 12.63 -28.29 8.95
CA ILE A 641 13.76 -29.02 9.56
C ILE A 641 13.43 -29.40 11.02
N CYS A 642 12.82 -28.49 11.78
CA CYS A 642 12.42 -28.75 13.16
C CYS A 642 11.26 -29.76 13.29
N GLU A 643 10.46 -29.95 12.24
CA GLU A 643 9.31 -30.86 12.23
C GLU A 643 9.62 -32.27 11.69
N LEU A 644 10.72 -32.44 10.93
CA LEU A 644 11.14 -33.71 10.35
C LEU A 644 12.02 -34.53 11.31
N ASP A 645 11.56 -35.74 11.68
CA ASP A 645 12.24 -36.60 12.66
C ASP A 645 13.67 -36.96 12.29
N TRP A 646 13.97 -37.12 11.00
CA TRP A 646 15.33 -37.41 10.55
C TRP A 646 16.32 -36.30 10.94
N PHE A 647 15.93 -35.03 10.78
CA PHE A 647 16.78 -33.90 11.18
C PHE A 647 16.94 -33.82 12.70
N ARG A 648 15.89 -34.11 13.47
CA ARG A 648 15.97 -34.17 14.96
C ARG A 648 16.95 -35.23 15.44
N GLN A 649 16.97 -36.38 14.77
CA GLN A 649 17.85 -37.50 15.12
C GLN A 649 19.31 -37.24 14.72
N GLN A 650 19.55 -36.69 13.51
CA GLN A 650 20.90 -36.46 13.00
C GLN A 650 21.53 -35.16 13.51
N PHE A 651 20.72 -34.14 13.83
CA PHE A 651 21.16 -32.80 14.25
C PHE A 651 20.43 -32.33 15.52
N PRO A 652 20.58 -33.02 16.67
CA PRO A 652 19.82 -32.71 17.88
C PRO A 652 20.12 -31.33 18.46
N GLU A 653 21.38 -30.88 18.46
CA GLU A 653 21.74 -29.57 19.02
C GLU A 653 21.14 -28.41 18.19
N PRO A 654 21.31 -28.34 16.85
CA PRO A 654 20.66 -27.32 16.03
C PRO A 654 19.14 -27.33 16.12
N THR A 655 18.51 -28.52 16.09
CA THR A 655 17.05 -28.63 16.11
C THR A 655 16.44 -28.25 17.46
N ASN A 656 17.11 -28.55 18.57
CA ASN A 656 16.67 -28.08 19.89
C ASN A 656 16.78 -26.56 20.04
N LYS A 657 17.82 -25.92 19.48
CA LYS A 657 17.91 -24.45 19.43
C LYS A 657 16.83 -23.86 18.51
N LEU A 658 16.56 -24.46 17.35
CA LEU A 658 15.46 -24.03 16.49
C LEU A 658 14.09 -24.16 17.18
N ALA A 659 13.91 -25.18 18.02
CA ALA A 659 12.68 -25.37 18.78
C ALA A 659 12.38 -24.21 19.75
N THR A 660 13.40 -23.49 20.25
CA THR A 660 13.20 -22.29 21.08
C THR A 660 12.83 -21.05 20.26
N GLU A 661 13.02 -21.09 18.94
CA GLU A 661 12.77 -19.99 18.01
C GLU A 661 11.45 -20.16 17.24
N LEU A 662 10.63 -21.16 17.55
CA LEU A 662 9.41 -21.49 16.79
C LEU A 662 8.44 -20.30 16.66
N ASP A 663 8.29 -19.50 17.71
CA ASP A 663 7.40 -18.33 17.65
C ASP A 663 7.96 -17.25 16.70
N ARG A 664 9.27 -16.96 16.78
CA ARG A 664 9.94 -16.04 15.85
C ARG A 664 9.91 -16.56 14.41
N LEU A 665 10.05 -17.87 14.20
CA LEU A 665 9.91 -18.50 12.89
C LEU A 665 8.48 -18.36 12.35
N ALA A 666 7.45 -18.58 13.18
CA ALA A 666 6.05 -18.43 12.81
C ALA A 666 5.74 -16.98 12.38
N GLU A 667 6.34 -16.01 13.04
CA GLU A 667 6.23 -14.59 12.72
C GLU A 667 7.07 -14.17 11.48
N GLY A 668 7.92 -15.07 10.97
CA GLY A 668 8.88 -14.76 9.91
C GLY A 668 9.96 -13.77 10.36
N ALA A 669 10.23 -13.68 11.66
CA ALA A 669 11.04 -12.66 12.30
C ALA A 669 12.52 -13.07 12.50
N VAL A 670 12.92 -14.30 12.12
CA VAL A 670 14.32 -14.71 12.18
C VAL A 670 15.05 -14.14 10.95
N PRO A 671 16.06 -13.28 11.11
CA PRO A 671 16.76 -12.64 10.00
C PRO A 671 17.61 -13.64 9.20
N GLU A 672 17.97 -13.27 7.98
CA GLU A 672 18.72 -14.15 7.08
C GLU A 672 20.10 -14.57 7.63
N SER A 673 20.75 -13.71 8.42
CA SER A 673 22.04 -14.00 9.07
C SER A 673 21.92 -15.14 10.08
N GLU A 674 20.93 -15.06 10.99
CA GLU A 674 20.62 -16.12 11.95
C GLU A 674 20.18 -17.40 11.24
N CYS A 675 19.35 -17.27 10.18
CA CYS A 675 18.97 -18.43 9.37
C CYS A 675 20.18 -19.14 8.76
N ASN A 676 21.16 -18.37 8.27
CA ASN A 676 22.38 -18.90 7.72
C ASN A 676 23.22 -19.64 8.77
N GLU A 677 23.29 -19.17 10.02
CA GLU A 677 23.99 -19.88 11.10
C GLU A 677 23.37 -21.26 11.37
N PHE A 678 22.03 -21.34 11.45
CA PHE A 678 21.34 -22.62 11.59
C PHE A 678 21.58 -23.54 10.39
N LEU A 679 21.47 -23.03 9.17
CA LEU A 679 21.72 -23.83 7.96
C LEU A 679 23.16 -24.31 7.89
N LEU A 680 24.12 -23.45 8.24
CA LEU A 680 25.55 -23.78 8.37
C LEU A 680 25.86 -24.56 9.64
N SER A 681 24.89 -25.09 10.39
CA SER A 681 25.08 -26.15 11.39
C SER A 681 24.64 -27.53 10.89
N ILE A 682 23.83 -27.58 9.81
CA ILE A 682 23.22 -28.80 9.25
C ILE A 682 23.84 -29.15 7.89
N PHE A 683 24.00 -28.15 7.03
CA PHE A 683 24.52 -28.27 5.67
C PHE A 683 26.00 -27.91 5.61
N PRO A 684 26.76 -28.38 4.60
CA PRO A 684 28.15 -27.98 4.40
C PRO A 684 28.26 -26.49 4.07
N ASN A 685 29.44 -25.88 4.25
CA ASN A 685 29.62 -24.46 3.92
C ASN A 685 29.54 -24.18 2.41
N LYS A 686 30.01 -25.12 1.58
CA LYS A 686 30.03 -25.02 0.12
C LYS A 686 29.55 -26.30 -0.56
N ILE A 687 28.84 -26.15 -1.68
CA ILE A 687 28.37 -27.23 -2.53
C ILE A 687 29.30 -27.39 -3.75
N ARG A 688 29.98 -28.54 -3.86
CA ARG A 688 31.05 -28.84 -4.83
C ARG A 688 30.63 -28.72 -6.30
N ARG A 689 29.34 -28.89 -6.65
CA ARG A 689 28.83 -28.83 -8.05
C ARG A 689 29.24 -27.53 -8.75
N ASN A 690 29.38 -26.42 -8.02
CA ASN A 690 29.82 -25.11 -8.53
C ASN A 690 30.64 -24.28 -7.50
N ASN A 691 31.10 -24.88 -6.40
CA ASN A 691 31.78 -24.20 -5.28
C ASN A 691 30.98 -23.02 -4.68
N LEU A 692 29.65 -23.16 -4.65
CA LEU A 692 28.73 -22.14 -4.15
C LEU A 692 28.56 -22.25 -2.65
N LEU A 693 28.39 -21.12 -1.96
CA LEU A 693 27.95 -21.11 -0.57
C LEU A 693 26.55 -21.73 -0.48
N THR A 694 26.26 -22.46 0.60
CA THR A 694 24.96 -23.13 0.77
C THR A 694 23.80 -22.15 0.74
N LEU A 695 23.92 -21.00 1.39
CA LEU A 695 22.90 -19.96 1.32
C LEU A 695 22.67 -19.48 -0.11
N THR A 696 23.74 -19.25 -0.88
CA THR A 696 23.64 -18.88 -2.30
C THR A 696 22.98 -19.99 -3.12
N PHE A 697 23.28 -21.26 -2.83
CA PHE A 697 22.63 -22.39 -3.49
C PHE A 697 21.12 -22.39 -3.23
N LEU A 698 20.69 -22.27 -1.97
CA LEU A 698 19.27 -22.23 -1.61
C LEU A 698 18.56 -21.02 -2.22
N LYS A 699 19.18 -19.85 -2.21
CA LYS A 699 18.62 -18.64 -2.83
C LYS A 699 18.49 -18.77 -4.35
N ASP A 700 19.53 -19.21 -5.04
CA ASP A 700 19.60 -19.12 -6.51
C ASP A 700 19.01 -20.32 -7.26
N TYR A 701 18.95 -21.50 -6.63
CA TYR A 701 18.51 -22.74 -7.28
C TYR A 701 17.06 -23.13 -6.93
N PHE A 702 16.42 -22.38 -6.04
CA PHE A 702 15.02 -22.57 -5.66
C PHE A 702 14.13 -21.36 -5.99
N SER A 703 14.69 -20.28 -6.55
CA SER A 703 13.93 -19.10 -6.96
C SER A 703 13.62 -19.10 -8.45
N GLU A 704 12.51 -18.45 -8.80
CA GLU A 704 12.27 -17.90 -10.13
C GLU A 704 12.81 -16.46 -10.17
N GLY A 705 13.73 -16.15 -11.09
CA GLY A 705 14.37 -14.84 -11.20
C GLY A 705 15.69 -14.70 -10.43
N VAL A 706 16.29 -13.51 -10.49
CA VAL A 706 17.57 -13.17 -9.86
C VAL A 706 17.42 -11.88 -9.05
N GLY A 707 18.04 -11.81 -7.87
CA GLY A 707 18.05 -10.62 -7.02
C GLY A 707 16.69 -10.33 -6.39
N GLU A 708 16.28 -9.07 -6.37
CA GLU A 708 15.05 -8.58 -5.70
C GLU A 708 13.74 -9.07 -6.31
N SER A 709 13.80 -9.63 -7.53
CA SER A 709 12.65 -10.24 -8.22
C SER A 709 12.47 -11.74 -7.91
N ALA A 710 13.37 -12.32 -7.11
CA ALA A 710 13.36 -13.74 -6.78
C ALA A 710 12.07 -14.13 -6.04
N SER A 711 11.25 -14.97 -6.67
CA SER A 711 10.05 -15.55 -6.05
C SER A 711 10.30 -17.01 -5.67
N PHE A 712 9.95 -17.36 -4.44
CA PHE A 712 10.15 -18.71 -3.89
C PHE A 712 8.84 -19.49 -3.74
N TYR A 713 8.98 -20.82 -3.74
CA TYR A 713 7.87 -21.75 -3.64
C TYR A 713 8.09 -22.72 -2.47
N PRO A 714 7.33 -22.58 -1.36
CA PRO A 714 7.45 -23.44 -0.17
C PRO A 714 7.42 -24.92 -0.49
N ARG A 715 6.58 -25.32 -1.44
CA ARG A 715 6.42 -26.72 -1.85
C ARG A 715 7.71 -27.36 -2.37
N ILE A 716 8.57 -26.60 -3.05
CA ILE A 716 9.84 -27.11 -3.57
C ILE A 716 10.81 -27.37 -2.41
N TYR A 717 10.87 -26.44 -1.45
CA TYR A 717 11.63 -26.60 -0.22
C TYR A 717 11.14 -27.78 0.62
N ASP A 718 9.82 -27.93 0.79
CA ASP A 718 9.23 -29.06 1.53
C ASP A 718 9.57 -30.40 0.86
N THR A 719 9.41 -30.49 -0.47
CA THR A 719 9.76 -31.69 -1.24
C THR A 719 11.25 -32.03 -1.11
N PHE A 720 12.11 -31.01 -1.22
CA PHE A 720 13.56 -31.14 -1.05
C PHE A 720 13.90 -31.68 0.35
N LEU A 721 13.43 -31.04 1.42
CA LEU A 721 13.73 -31.42 2.80
C LEU A 721 13.19 -32.83 3.14
N ARG A 722 12.00 -33.19 2.66
CA ARG A 722 11.47 -34.55 2.82
C ARG A 722 12.29 -35.58 2.08
N SER A 723 12.76 -35.26 0.87
CA SER A 723 13.61 -36.17 0.10
C SER A 723 15.00 -36.36 0.73
N LEU A 724 15.49 -35.38 1.50
CA LEU A 724 16.67 -35.55 2.36
C LEU A 724 16.36 -36.45 3.56
N ALA A 725 15.26 -36.19 4.25
CA ALA A 725 14.83 -36.98 5.41
C ALA A 725 14.43 -38.42 5.05
N THR A 726 14.03 -38.67 3.80
CA THR A 726 13.61 -39.98 3.29
C THR A 726 14.17 -40.17 1.86
N PRO A 727 15.46 -40.51 1.71
CA PRO A 727 16.12 -40.63 0.39
C PRO A 727 15.51 -41.68 -0.54
N SER A 728 14.74 -42.64 -0.01
CA SER A 728 14.01 -43.62 -0.81
C SER A 728 12.94 -42.99 -1.71
N LEU A 729 12.46 -41.78 -1.41
CA LEU A 729 11.53 -41.02 -2.28
C LEU A 729 12.15 -40.67 -3.64
N ILE A 730 13.46 -40.43 -3.67
CA ILE A 730 14.20 -40.12 -4.90
C ILE A 730 14.39 -41.39 -5.75
N GLY A 731 14.56 -42.53 -5.08
CA GLY A 731 14.69 -43.85 -5.69
C GLY A 731 15.68 -44.77 -4.96
N SER A 732 15.73 -46.04 -5.38
CA SER A 732 16.52 -47.08 -4.71
C SER A 732 18.03 -46.82 -4.68
N LYS A 733 18.58 -46.09 -5.66
CA LYS A 733 19.99 -45.67 -5.68
C LYS A 733 20.29 -44.58 -4.64
N ALA A 734 19.40 -43.60 -4.50
CA ALA A 734 19.54 -42.53 -3.52
C ALA A 734 19.36 -43.05 -2.08
N GLY A 735 18.47 -44.03 -1.87
CA GLY A 735 18.32 -44.74 -0.60
C GLY A 735 19.57 -45.48 -0.11
N ARG A 736 20.57 -45.69 -0.98
CA ARG A 736 21.86 -46.32 -0.64
C ARG A 736 23.03 -45.31 -0.57
N MET A 737 22.78 -44.03 -0.82
CA MET A 737 23.81 -42.99 -0.70
C MET A 737 24.11 -42.72 0.77
N ASP A 738 25.36 -42.35 1.06
CA ASP A 738 25.70 -41.79 2.36
C ASP A 738 24.88 -40.53 2.61
N GLN A 739 24.24 -40.47 3.77
CA GLN A 739 23.37 -39.34 4.13
C GLN A 739 24.14 -38.22 4.83
N MET A 740 25.30 -38.53 5.39
CA MET A 740 26.14 -37.63 6.18
C MET A 740 27.59 -37.63 5.68
N GLU A 741 28.22 -36.46 5.62
CA GLU A 741 29.64 -36.23 5.28
C GLU A 741 30.16 -35.15 6.24
N ASP A 742 31.25 -35.44 7.00
CA ASP A 742 31.85 -34.51 7.97
C ASP A 742 30.86 -33.91 8.99
N GLY A 743 29.92 -34.74 9.47
CA GLY A 743 28.89 -34.33 10.43
C GLY A 743 27.79 -33.44 9.84
N ARG A 744 27.78 -33.21 8.51
CA ARG A 744 26.78 -32.44 7.77
C ARG A 744 26.03 -33.31 6.78
N VAL A 745 24.94 -32.81 6.21
CA VAL A 745 24.23 -33.51 5.12
C VAL A 745 25.19 -33.73 3.94
N ALA A 746 25.28 -34.97 3.46
CA ALA A 746 26.17 -35.35 2.38
C ALA A 746 25.86 -34.60 1.08
N GLN A 747 26.89 -34.08 0.42
CA GLN A 747 26.73 -33.27 -0.80
C GLN A 747 26.06 -33.99 -1.97
N PRO A 748 26.36 -35.27 -2.26
CA PRO A 748 25.68 -36.01 -3.33
C PRO A 748 24.17 -36.11 -3.11
N LEU A 749 23.74 -36.27 -1.84
CA LEU A 749 22.33 -36.36 -1.48
C LEU A 749 21.62 -35.00 -1.65
N ILE A 750 22.26 -33.89 -1.28
CA ILE A 750 21.73 -32.53 -1.52
C ILE A 750 21.43 -32.30 -2.99
N ILE A 751 22.33 -32.70 -3.88
CA ILE A 751 22.16 -32.52 -5.33
C ILE A 751 21.02 -33.40 -5.84
N ALA A 752 20.97 -34.68 -5.42
CA ALA A 752 19.92 -35.61 -5.85
C ALA A 752 18.52 -35.16 -5.37
N ALA A 753 18.42 -34.68 -4.14
CA ALA A 753 17.19 -34.14 -3.55
C ALA A 753 16.70 -32.89 -4.30
N HIS A 754 17.61 -31.96 -4.63
CA HIS A 754 17.26 -30.76 -5.40
C HIS A 754 16.79 -31.10 -6.81
N ASP A 755 17.50 -31.99 -7.51
CA ASP A 755 17.14 -32.41 -8.87
C ASP A 755 15.75 -33.12 -8.85
N TYR A 756 15.45 -33.92 -7.83
CA TYR A 756 14.14 -34.54 -7.63
C TYR A 756 13.04 -33.51 -7.37
N ALA A 757 13.23 -32.59 -6.41
CA ALA A 757 12.24 -31.56 -6.07
C ALA A 757 11.95 -30.62 -7.26
N SER A 758 12.98 -30.27 -8.03
CA SER A 758 12.84 -29.44 -9.24
C SER A 758 12.04 -30.15 -10.34
N LYS A 759 12.24 -31.46 -10.49
CA LYS A 759 11.48 -32.28 -11.46
C LYS A 759 10.01 -32.42 -11.06
N GLU A 760 9.73 -32.69 -9.79
CA GLU A 760 8.36 -32.74 -9.25
C GLU A 760 7.64 -31.39 -9.39
N TYR A 761 8.35 -30.28 -9.22
CA TYR A 761 7.81 -28.95 -9.48
C TYR A 761 7.52 -28.72 -10.96
N LEU A 762 8.42 -29.11 -11.87
CA LEU A 762 8.15 -28.97 -13.31
C LEU A 762 6.93 -29.78 -13.75
N ASN A 763 6.72 -30.99 -13.24
CA ASN A 763 5.53 -31.78 -13.54
C ASN A 763 4.23 -31.03 -13.18
N GLN A 764 4.27 -30.23 -12.11
CA GLN A 764 3.14 -29.39 -11.71
C GLN A 764 3.01 -28.16 -12.61
N VAL A 765 4.12 -27.49 -12.95
CA VAL A 765 4.13 -26.36 -13.91
C VAL A 765 3.68 -26.81 -15.29
N ALA A 766 3.98 -28.04 -15.71
CA ALA A 766 3.49 -28.63 -16.95
C ALA A 766 1.96 -28.68 -16.97
N ALA A 767 1.32 -29.01 -15.84
CA ALA A 767 -0.12 -28.91 -15.73
C ALA A 767 -0.64 -27.47 -15.84
N GLU A 768 0.11 -26.46 -15.38
CA GLU A 768 -0.23 -25.04 -15.62
C GLU A 768 -0.11 -24.67 -17.11
N LEU A 769 0.95 -25.12 -17.78
CA LEU A 769 1.19 -24.89 -19.20
C LEU A 769 0.09 -25.50 -20.09
N LYS A 770 -0.50 -26.64 -19.69
CA LYS A 770 -1.63 -27.27 -20.40
C LYS A 770 -2.85 -26.34 -20.51
N TYR A 771 -3.04 -25.42 -19.56
CA TYR A 771 -4.14 -24.45 -19.55
C TYR A 771 -3.75 -23.09 -20.13
N LEU A 772 -2.49 -22.70 -19.97
CA LEU A 772 -1.95 -21.42 -20.46
C LEU A 772 -1.70 -21.43 -21.97
N VAL A 773 -1.12 -22.50 -22.47
CA VAL A 773 -0.66 -22.60 -23.85
C VAL A 773 -1.74 -23.28 -24.69
N LEU A 774 -2.19 -22.63 -25.75
CA LEU A 774 -3.14 -23.20 -26.71
C LEU A 774 -2.43 -23.58 -28.01
N LEU A 775 -2.03 -24.85 -28.14
CA LEU A 775 -1.49 -25.39 -29.38
C LEU A 775 -2.61 -25.96 -30.28
N SER A 776 -3.70 -26.45 -29.69
CA SER A 776 -4.85 -27.01 -30.40
C SER A 776 -6.10 -26.98 -29.54
N GLU A 777 -7.28 -26.87 -30.18
CA GLU A 777 -8.57 -27.03 -29.50
C GLU A 777 -8.88 -28.50 -29.17
N LYS A 778 -8.27 -29.44 -29.90
CA LYS A 778 -8.37 -30.88 -29.68
C LYS A 778 -6.99 -31.44 -29.29
N ASP A 779 -6.93 -32.24 -28.23
CA ASP A 779 -5.69 -32.89 -27.74
C ASP A 779 -4.56 -31.93 -27.32
N ASN A 780 -4.91 -30.76 -26.76
CA ASN A 780 -3.94 -29.74 -26.33
C ASN A 780 -2.90 -30.29 -25.34
N GLU A 781 -3.33 -31.14 -24.41
CA GLU A 781 -2.46 -31.68 -23.37
C GLU A 781 -1.27 -32.47 -23.94
N SER A 782 -1.55 -33.40 -24.87
CA SER A 782 -0.52 -34.23 -25.51
C SER A 782 0.47 -33.40 -26.33
N ARG A 783 -0.01 -32.30 -26.93
CA ARG A 783 0.84 -31.36 -27.70
C ARG A 783 1.74 -30.54 -26.77
N VAL A 784 1.22 -30.09 -25.64
CA VAL A 784 2.02 -29.37 -24.62
C VAL A 784 3.07 -30.28 -24.00
N GLU A 785 2.78 -31.55 -23.75
CA GLU A 785 3.77 -32.54 -23.30
C GLU A 785 4.89 -32.75 -24.33
N SER A 786 4.54 -32.82 -25.62
CA SER A 786 5.53 -32.88 -26.72
C SER A 786 6.38 -31.60 -26.78
N LEU A 787 5.79 -30.42 -26.54
CA LEU A 787 6.52 -29.16 -26.46
C LEU A 787 7.55 -29.18 -25.33
N ILE A 788 7.16 -29.58 -24.12
CA ILE A 788 8.07 -29.65 -22.96
C ILE A 788 9.23 -30.63 -23.23
N THR A 789 8.93 -31.78 -23.83
CA THR A 789 9.93 -32.82 -24.12
C THR A 789 10.95 -32.38 -25.18
N SER A 790 10.54 -31.52 -26.13
CA SER A 790 11.40 -31.04 -27.23
C SER A 790 12.62 -30.22 -26.76
N PHE A 791 12.60 -29.69 -25.54
CA PHE A 791 13.75 -28.94 -24.98
C PHE A 791 14.89 -29.83 -24.51
N SER A 792 14.62 -31.13 -24.28
CA SER A 792 15.62 -32.06 -23.75
C SER A 792 16.83 -32.14 -24.68
N GLY A 793 18.01 -31.85 -24.14
CA GLY A 793 19.27 -31.86 -24.89
C GLY A 793 19.61 -30.57 -25.66
N LEU A 794 18.68 -29.60 -25.75
CA LEU A 794 18.94 -28.29 -26.38
C LEU A 794 19.89 -27.42 -25.52
N PRO A 795 20.67 -26.51 -26.14
CA PRO A 795 21.59 -25.65 -25.41
C PRO A 795 20.88 -24.51 -24.67
N THR A 796 21.45 -24.06 -23.55
CA THR A 796 21.09 -22.82 -22.85
C THR A 796 22.37 -22.09 -22.39
N PRO A 797 22.50 -20.76 -22.56
CA PRO A 797 21.58 -19.83 -23.24
C PRO A 797 21.44 -20.12 -24.74
N PHE A 798 20.38 -19.61 -25.36
CA PHE A 798 20.05 -19.81 -26.77
C PHE A 798 19.48 -18.54 -27.43
N LYS A 799 19.59 -18.44 -28.76
CA LYS A 799 18.88 -17.41 -29.54
C LYS A 799 17.42 -17.82 -29.72
N PHE A 800 16.50 -16.91 -29.44
CA PHE A 800 15.05 -17.19 -29.47
C PHE A 800 14.58 -17.82 -30.79
N GLU A 801 14.84 -17.16 -31.92
CA GLU A 801 14.37 -17.63 -33.24
C GLU A 801 14.97 -18.98 -33.66
N GLN A 802 16.19 -19.30 -33.22
CA GLN A 802 16.83 -20.59 -33.52
C GLN A 802 16.21 -21.72 -32.69
N CYS A 803 16.00 -21.48 -31.40
CA CYS A 803 15.33 -22.44 -30.53
C CYS A 803 13.87 -22.67 -30.96
N LEU A 804 13.16 -21.62 -31.35
CA LEU A 804 11.82 -21.72 -31.93
C LEU A 804 11.80 -22.67 -33.14
N GLY A 805 12.76 -22.53 -34.06
CA GLY A 805 12.86 -23.43 -35.22
C GLY A 805 13.13 -24.89 -34.84
N GLN A 806 14.01 -25.14 -33.87
CA GLN A 806 14.32 -26.51 -33.40
C GLN A 806 13.14 -27.17 -32.68
N VAL A 807 12.48 -26.43 -31.81
CA VAL A 807 11.31 -26.87 -31.05
C VAL A 807 10.14 -27.13 -32.00
N HIS A 808 9.86 -26.20 -32.92
CA HIS A 808 8.80 -26.36 -33.93
C HIS A 808 9.03 -27.61 -34.79
N ALA A 809 10.24 -27.79 -35.34
CA ALA A 809 10.59 -28.97 -36.13
C ALA A 809 10.42 -30.28 -35.33
N SER A 810 10.77 -30.29 -34.04
CA SER A 810 10.63 -31.48 -33.18
C SER A 810 9.17 -31.86 -32.92
N ILE A 811 8.28 -30.88 -32.76
CA ILE A 811 6.87 -31.12 -32.49
C ILE A 811 6.12 -31.46 -33.79
N GLU A 812 6.52 -30.84 -34.89
CA GLU A 812 5.95 -31.06 -36.23
C GLU A 812 6.05 -32.53 -36.69
N LEU A 813 7.05 -33.26 -36.20
CA LEU A 813 7.20 -34.72 -36.42
C LEU A 813 5.99 -35.54 -35.95
N HIS A 814 5.24 -35.03 -34.95
CA HIS A 814 4.13 -35.75 -34.32
C HIS A 814 2.79 -35.03 -34.51
N TYR A 815 2.80 -33.70 -34.66
CA TYR A 815 1.60 -32.88 -34.74
C TYR A 815 1.76 -31.74 -35.73
N GLN A 816 0.80 -31.55 -36.64
CA GLN A 816 0.74 -30.34 -37.46
C GLN A 816 0.36 -29.14 -36.57
N ILE A 817 1.31 -28.24 -36.35
CA ILE A 817 1.15 -27.04 -35.51
C ILE A 817 1.81 -25.86 -36.23
N ASP A 818 1.08 -24.74 -36.26
CA ASP A 818 1.59 -23.47 -36.76
C ASP A 818 2.79 -22.99 -35.91
N ARG A 819 3.86 -22.54 -36.58
CA ARG A 819 5.05 -21.98 -35.93
C ARG A 819 4.71 -20.77 -35.07
N ASP A 820 3.71 -19.97 -35.44
CA ASP A 820 3.32 -18.80 -34.66
C ASP A 820 2.71 -19.21 -33.31
N ARG A 821 1.92 -20.29 -33.25
CA ARG A 821 1.42 -20.84 -31.98
C ARG A 821 2.54 -21.34 -31.06
N VAL A 822 3.61 -21.91 -31.64
CA VAL A 822 4.80 -22.31 -30.87
C VAL A 822 5.58 -21.08 -30.38
N ARG A 823 5.61 -20.00 -31.17
CA ARG A 823 6.19 -18.72 -30.74
C ARG A 823 5.45 -18.15 -29.54
N ASP A 824 4.13 -18.08 -29.60
CA ASP A 824 3.29 -17.58 -28.52
C ASP A 824 3.44 -18.46 -27.26
N ALA A 825 3.51 -19.78 -27.43
CA ALA A 825 3.79 -20.72 -26.35
C ALA A 825 5.13 -20.42 -25.65
N LEU A 826 6.20 -20.21 -26.41
CA LEU A 826 7.52 -19.87 -25.86
C LEU A 826 7.52 -18.53 -25.13
N GLN A 827 6.81 -17.53 -25.66
CA GLN A 827 6.65 -16.23 -24.99
C GLN A 827 5.86 -16.36 -23.68
N LEU A 828 4.79 -17.17 -23.66
CA LEU A 828 4.06 -17.48 -22.44
C LEU A 828 4.94 -18.22 -21.42
N MET A 829 5.73 -19.21 -21.86
CA MET A 829 6.71 -19.90 -21.00
C MET A 829 7.73 -18.94 -20.38
N LYS A 830 8.17 -17.92 -21.14
CA LYS A 830 9.01 -16.85 -20.63
C LYS A 830 8.28 -15.98 -19.60
N GLN A 831 7.03 -15.60 -19.88
CA GLN A 831 6.22 -14.82 -18.95
C GLN A 831 5.96 -15.54 -17.62
N VAL A 832 5.89 -16.88 -17.61
CA VAL A 832 5.77 -17.68 -16.39
C VAL A 832 7.12 -18.08 -15.77
N GLY A 833 8.21 -17.41 -16.17
CA GLY A 833 9.52 -17.54 -15.53
C GLY A 833 10.32 -18.80 -15.88
N ILE A 834 9.88 -19.59 -16.87
CA ILE A 834 10.65 -20.77 -17.34
C ILE A 834 11.89 -20.33 -18.12
N PHE A 835 11.73 -19.28 -18.93
CA PHE A 835 12.81 -18.62 -19.65
C PHE A 835 12.97 -17.18 -19.16
N GLU A 836 14.17 -16.64 -19.30
CA GLU A 836 14.52 -15.27 -18.94
C GLU A 836 15.45 -14.67 -20.00
N ASP A 837 15.47 -13.34 -20.13
CA ASP A 837 16.42 -12.67 -21.02
C ASP A 837 17.85 -12.83 -20.51
N ARG A 838 18.79 -13.02 -21.44
CA ARG A 838 20.21 -13.00 -21.11
C ARG A 838 20.68 -11.54 -20.97
N PRO A 839 21.17 -11.11 -19.78
CA PRO A 839 21.63 -9.74 -19.59
C PRO A 839 22.75 -9.39 -20.57
N GLY A 840 22.63 -8.27 -21.27
CA GLY A 840 23.62 -7.78 -22.24
C GLY A 840 23.59 -8.44 -23.63
N TYR A 841 22.64 -9.35 -23.90
CA TYR A 841 22.53 -10.04 -25.20
C TYR A 841 21.09 -10.00 -25.72
N PRO A 842 20.68 -8.96 -26.47
CA PRO A 842 19.34 -8.85 -27.03
C PRO A 842 18.94 -10.06 -27.89
N GLY A 843 17.71 -10.57 -27.72
CA GLY A 843 17.19 -11.73 -28.45
C GLY A 843 17.74 -13.09 -28.01
N TRP A 844 18.62 -13.12 -27.00
CA TRP A 844 19.06 -14.34 -26.34
C TRP A 844 18.30 -14.58 -25.06
N TRP A 845 17.80 -15.80 -24.92
CA TRP A 845 17.16 -16.26 -23.70
C TRP A 845 18.03 -17.31 -23.02
N ARG A 846 17.75 -17.54 -21.75
CA ARG A 846 18.28 -18.68 -20.99
C ARG A 846 17.14 -19.32 -20.23
N VAL A 847 17.25 -20.62 -19.98
CA VAL A 847 16.35 -21.29 -19.04
C VAL A 847 16.65 -20.84 -17.62
N GLY A 848 15.60 -20.58 -16.84
CA GLY A 848 15.71 -20.29 -15.42
C GLY A 848 16.43 -21.43 -14.69
N ARG A 849 17.22 -21.08 -13.67
CA ARG A 849 18.06 -22.07 -12.94
C ARG A 849 17.24 -23.20 -12.34
N LEU A 850 16.04 -22.90 -11.85
CA LEU A 850 15.07 -23.87 -11.31
C LEU A 850 14.63 -24.91 -12.35
N PHE A 851 14.43 -24.50 -13.60
CA PHE A 851 13.85 -25.34 -14.65
C PHE A 851 14.89 -26.04 -15.52
N LYS A 852 16.16 -25.64 -15.45
CA LYS A 852 17.24 -26.17 -16.29
C LYS A 852 17.32 -27.70 -16.24
N THR A 853 17.44 -28.27 -15.03
CA THR A 853 17.58 -29.72 -14.85
C THR A 853 16.30 -30.43 -15.30
N ALA A 854 15.15 -29.84 -14.96
CA ALA A 854 13.86 -30.46 -15.23
C ALA A 854 13.51 -30.50 -16.74
N LEU A 855 13.87 -29.46 -17.50
CA LEU A 855 13.74 -29.44 -18.97
C LEU A 855 14.85 -30.21 -19.71
N GLY A 856 15.87 -30.71 -19.00
CA GLY A 856 16.96 -31.48 -19.60
C GLY A 856 17.87 -30.67 -20.53
N MET A 857 17.88 -29.34 -20.43
CA MET A 857 18.69 -28.47 -21.29
C MET A 857 20.17 -28.47 -20.88
N LYS A 858 21.06 -28.42 -21.86
CA LYS A 858 22.53 -28.45 -21.66
C LYS A 858 23.09 -27.05 -21.57
N TYR A 859 23.83 -26.74 -20.51
CA TYR A 859 24.50 -25.44 -20.42
C TYR A 859 25.68 -25.37 -21.37
N VAL A 860 25.70 -24.36 -22.23
CA VAL A 860 26.80 -24.04 -23.13
C VAL A 860 27.37 -22.69 -22.71
N ARG A 861 28.70 -22.59 -22.61
CA ARG A 861 29.35 -21.35 -22.18
C ARG A 861 29.27 -20.26 -23.24
#